data_AF-M0C0D7-F1
#
_entry.id   AF-M0C0D7-F1
#
_cell.length_a   1.000
_cell.length_b   1.000
_cell.length_c   1.000
_cell.angle_alpha   90.00
_cell.angle_beta   90.00
_cell.angle_gamma   90.00
#
_symmetry.space_group_name_H-M   'P 1'
#
loop_
_entity.id
_entity.type
_entity.pdbx_description
1 polymer ?
#
loop_
_entity_poly.entity_id
_entity_poly.type
_entity_poly.pdbx_seq_one_letter_code
_entity_poly.pdbx_strand_id
1 'polypeptide(L)'
;MTHKRRSFLRAIGAGSLGLTAAAVTSGTATAATIITIRGGGADIWSAADAFHYYYDAVSGDVDVQVRNTTLENTDPNAKTGIMIRESLDPAAKNVMLRRTPDGKASLQWRPDAGGDTLSTTSGGEDESEVEGGSLEAEWLRLRRSGDIFEAYGSNDGENWTLIADVDAEHVELSDDAYVGLPVTSHNVGTLCTAELRDLTGLEPTANRDIGDVDVAGSVDVEEGVPFVSTGDATDVTATGATVRGELTDLGGAESADCYVEYRKVPTESWTATAARTLEEPGAFSVRLDGLTSRRYYEYRAVIETSDGDRTTGSIRTIGTPGRSNGRTVRNGPRSASHVDLADGFADPAPWLDDDTPIIKITEPTRRQLSAAVGVDGPRLIVFETSGVIDLEEQRLTVVNDELYLAGQTAPSPGITLTHGDLWIDADDCVVQHLRVRPGDANLTEESDWEPDGIRTGDRTENNVIDHCTTTWAVDENLSVGYDTENTTVSNCLIAEPLQDATHHKGDHGYGSLIGNNAENVALAGNVWAHNYDRNPRLKEGNRTVVANNVMYHYRDGAWMDPDTKASIEGNVFRRPVSDQPNVFGDGDAYVADNVLEGGDNPMVGDGITRLDSRPLWPEDLEVLGSDDVVAHNLENVGARPADRTAHDERVLEQLRSGDGSYIDSQEEVGGYPGLKVNRRRLDVPQNGTHAWLRAKARDVE
;
A
#
# COMPACT_ATOMS: atom_id res chain seq x y z
N MET A 1 -36.78 41.05 44.66
CA MET A 1 -36.55 41.19 43.21
C MET A 1 -36.90 39.87 42.55
N THR A 2 -37.71 39.94 41.49
CA THR A 2 -37.90 38.95 40.40
C THR A 2 -38.13 37.48 40.81
N HIS A 3 -39.38 37.07 41.08
CA HIS A 3 -40.40 36.51 40.16
C HIS A 3 -40.23 34.99 39.89
N LYS A 4 -41.07 34.13 40.52
CA LYS A 4 -42.36 33.54 40.04
C LYS A 4 -42.10 32.42 39.00
N ARG A 5 -42.76 31.26 38.96
CA ARG A 5 -43.86 30.60 39.69
C ARG A 5 -44.04 29.20 39.04
N ARG A 6 -44.32 28.19 39.87
CA ARG A 6 -45.35 27.10 39.74
C ARG A 6 -45.33 26.17 38.51
N SER A 7 -45.15 24.85 38.65
CA SER A 7 -45.95 23.82 39.36
C SER A 7 -47.24 23.36 38.63
N PHE A 8 -47.22 22.06 38.25
CA PHE A 8 -48.27 21.02 38.37
C PHE A 8 -49.61 21.16 37.63
N LEU A 9 -50.02 20.13 36.84
CA LEU A 9 -50.87 19.00 37.27
C LEU A 9 -51.26 18.01 36.14
N ARG A 10 -51.49 16.76 36.58
CA ARG A 10 -51.99 15.53 35.90
C ARG A 10 -53.35 15.68 35.20
N ALA A 11 -53.62 14.80 34.22
CA ALA A 11 -54.89 14.06 34.13
C ALA A 11 -54.76 12.76 33.31
N ILE A 12 -55.40 11.71 33.84
CA ILE A 12 -55.59 10.36 33.30
C ILE A 12 -56.89 10.34 32.47
N GLY A 13 -56.95 9.50 31.43
CA GLY A 13 -58.19 9.07 30.78
C GLY A 13 -58.09 7.63 30.31
N ALA A 14 -58.83 6.73 30.97
CA ALA A 14 -58.92 5.30 30.70
C ALA A 14 -60.01 4.98 29.65
N GLY A 15 -59.84 3.89 28.89
CA GLY A 15 -60.85 3.29 28.03
C GLY A 15 -60.41 1.90 27.56
N SER A 16 -61.23 0.89 27.81
CA SER A 16 -60.94 -0.55 27.86
C SER A 16 -61.15 -1.33 26.56
N LEU A 17 -60.43 -2.46 26.47
CA LEU A 17 -60.79 -3.76 25.86
C LEU A 17 -61.08 -3.84 24.34
N GLY A 18 -60.19 -4.56 23.66
CA GLY A 18 -60.43 -5.19 22.36
C GLY A 18 -59.26 -6.09 21.98
N LEU A 19 -59.29 -7.36 22.39
CA LEU A 19 -58.48 -8.40 21.75
C LEU A 19 -58.88 -8.45 20.26
N THR A 20 -57.91 -8.21 19.39
CA THR A 20 -57.74 -9.02 18.18
C THR A 20 -56.26 -9.32 18.08
N ALA A 21 -55.93 -10.59 18.32
CA ALA A 21 -54.71 -11.18 17.82
C ALA A 21 -54.67 -10.97 16.30
N ALA A 22 -53.93 -9.96 15.85
CA ALA A 22 -53.41 -9.94 14.50
C ALA A 22 -52.17 -10.81 14.53
N ALA A 23 -52.19 -11.81 13.65
CA ALA A 23 -51.26 -12.91 13.58
C ALA A 23 -49.80 -12.48 13.81
N VAL A 24 -49.14 -13.20 14.72
CA VAL A 24 -47.76 -13.59 14.48
C VAL A 24 -47.81 -14.44 13.21
N THR A 25 -47.75 -13.78 12.06
CA THR A 25 -47.20 -14.43 10.88
C THR A 25 -45.75 -14.66 11.24
N SER A 26 -45.39 -15.93 11.41
CA SER A 26 -44.03 -16.38 11.19
C SER A 26 -43.51 -15.65 9.96
N GLY A 27 -42.71 -14.61 10.17
CA GLY A 27 -41.92 -14.03 9.10
C GLY A 27 -40.94 -15.12 8.75
N THR A 28 -41.28 -15.94 7.77
CA THR A 28 -40.26 -16.60 6.97
C THR A 28 -39.39 -15.45 6.47
N ALA A 29 -38.14 -15.36 6.96
CA ALA A 29 -37.15 -14.49 6.36
C ALA A 29 -37.27 -14.71 4.85
N THR A 30 -37.59 -13.65 4.11
CA THR A 30 -37.51 -13.70 2.65
C THR A 30 -36.07 -14.05 2.34
N ALA A 31 -35.89 -15.21 1.73
CA ALA A 31 -34.57 -15.80 1.54
C ALA A 31 -33.69 -14.81 0.76
N ALA A 32 -32.46 -14.58 1.22
CA ALA A 32 -31.61 -13.51 0.73
C ALA A 32 -31.41 -13.57 -0.79
N THR A 33 -31.44 -12.41 -1.43
CA THR A 33 -31.14 -12.24 -2.85
C THR A 33 -29.70 -11.79 -3.01
N ILE A 34 -28.91 -12.53 -3.79
CA ILE A 34 -27.57 -12.12 -4.21
C ILE A 34 -27.65 -11.63 -5.66
N ILE A 35 -27.04 -10.47 -5.90
CA ILE A 35 -26.88 -9.86 -7.20
C ILE A 35 -25.39 -9.94 -7.53
N THR A 36 -25.03 -10.80 -8.49
CA THR A 36 -23.67 -10.92 -9.01
C THR A 36 -23.56 -10.08 -10.27
N ILE A 37 -22.71 -9.06 -10.25
CA ILE A 37 -22.45 -8.20 -11.41
C ILE A 37 -21.02 -8.42 -11.86
N ARG A 38 -20.84 -8.73 -13.14
CA ARG A 38 -19.53 -8.79 -13.80
C ARG A 38 -19.41 -7.59 -14.73
N GLY A 39 -18.39 -6.77 -14.55
CA GLY A 39 -18.17 -5.59 -15.37
C GLY A 39 -16.72 -5.46 -15.81
N GLY A 40 -16.53 -5.16 -17.10
CA GLY A 40 -15.25 -4.70 -17.64
C GLY A 40 -15.26 -3.19 -17.83
N GLY A 41 -14.13 -2.63 -18.28
CA GLY A 41 -14.03 -1.22 -18.66
C GLY A 41 -12.78 -0.55 -18.13
N ALA A 42 -12.39 0.54 -18.78
CA ALA A 42 -11.17 1.29 -18.47
C ALA A 42 -11.25 2.00 -17.13
N ASP A 43 -12.31 2.78 -16.87
CA ASP A 43 -12.59 3.37 -15.57
C ASP A 43 -13.97 4.06 -15.54
N ILE A 44 -14.49 4.39 -14.35
CA ILE A 44 -15.51 5.41 -14.12
C ILE A 44 -14.79 6.69 -13.65
N TRP A 45 -14.10 7.34 -14.59
CA TRP A 45 -13.24 8.50 -14.31
C TRP A 45 -13.06 9.41 -15.54
N SER A 46 -12.24 10.45 -15.41
CA SER A 46 -11.89 11.41 -16.48
C SER A 46 -13.14 11.95 -17.17
N ALA A 47 -13.18 12.09 -18.50
CA ALA A 47 -14.28 12.67 -19.29
C ALA A 47 -15.34 11.66 -19.79
N ALA A 48 -15.10 10.35 -19.67
CA ALA A 48 -16.03 9.32 -20.14
C ALA A 48 -15.89 8.02 -19.33
N ASP A 49 -17.02 7.46 -18.91
CA ASP A 49 -17.06 6.23 -18.12
C ASP A 49 -17.03 4.98 -19.02
N ALA A 50 -16.42 3.90 -18.54
CA ALA A 50 -16.41 2.56 -19.11
C ALA A 50 -16.67 1.50 -18.02
N PHE A 51 -17.87 0.89 -18.01
CA PHE A 51 -18.31 -0.04 -16.97
C PHE A 51 -19.58 -0.83 -17.36
N HIS A 52 -19.97 -1.83 -16.56
CA HIS A 52 -21.28 -2.49 -16.67
C HIS A 52 -22.27 -1.96 -15.61
N TYR A 53 -23.49 -1.63 -16.02
CA TYR A 53 -24.49 -0.97 -15.17
C TYR A 53 -25.75 -1.82 -15.00
N TYR A 54 -26.17 -2.08 -13.76
CA TYR A 54 -27.48 -2.68 -13.43
C TYR A 54 -28.39 -1.64 -12.80
N TYR A 55 -29.46 -1.21 -13.50
CA TYR A 55 -30.11 0.06 -13.21
C TYR A 55 -31.62 0.08 -13.48
N ASP A 56 -32.25 1.13 -12.98
CA ASP A 56 -33.62 1.54 -13.31
C ASP A 56 -33.69 3.04 -13.63
N ALA A 57 -34.73 3.45 -14.34
CA ALA A 57 -35.03 4.87 -14.56
C ALA A 57 -35.85 5.42 -13.38
N VAL A 58 -35.45 6.58 -12.87
CA VAL A 58 -36.11 7.25 -11.74
C VAL A 58 -36.44 8.69 -12.08
N SER A 59 -37.32 9.31 -11.30
CA SER A 59 -37.62 10.74 -11.39
C SER A 59 -37.71 11.34 -9.99
N GLY A 60 -36.92 12.38 -9.71
CA GLY A 60 -36.87 13.08 -8.43
C GLY A 60 -36.08 12.35 -7.34
N ASP A 61 -36.53 12.51 -6.09
CA ASP A 61 -35.86 12.01 -4.88
C ASP A 61 -35.74 10.47 -4.86
N VAL A 62 -34.58 9.96 -4.43
CA VAL A 62 -34.31 8.53 -4.23
C VAL A 62 -33.52 8.29 -2.96
N ASP A 63 -33.66 7.09 -2.39
CA ASP A 63 -32.91 6.65 -1.21
C ASP A 63 -32.61 5.16 -1.40
N VAL A 64 -31.41 4.87 -1.89
CA VAL A 64 -30.99 3.51 -2.26
C VAL A 64 -29.95 3.03 -1.27
N GLN A 65 -30.10 1.77 -0.84
CA GLN A 65 -29.16 1.10 0.05
C GLN A 65 -28.79 -0.25 -0.53
N VAL A 66 -27.52 -0.63 -0.42
CA VAL A 66 -27.05 -1.95 -0.82
C VAL A 66 -25.90 -2.37 0.07
N ARG A 67 -25.77 -3.66 0.33
CA ARG A 67 -24.57 -4.23 0.95
C ARG A 67 -23.69 -4.86 -0.11
N ASN A 68 -22.46 -4.40 -0.23
CA ASN A 68 -21.44 -5.05 -1.04
C ASN A 68 -20.66 -6.06 -0.19
N THR A 69 -20.85 -7.34 -0.46
CA THR A 69 -20.21 -8.43 0.30
C THR A 69 -18.87 -8.83 -0.27
N THR A 70 -18.72 -8.73 -1.60
CA THR A 70 -17.49 -9.10 -2.30
C THR A 70 -17.26 -8.14 -3.46
N LEU A 71 -16.02 -7.69 -3.65
CA LEU A 71 -15.54 -7.06 -4.88
C LEU A 71 -14.20 -7.68 -5.23
N GLU A 72 -14.08 -8.21 -6.43
CA GLU A 72 -12.83 -8.77 -6.94
C GLU A 72 -11.78 -7.67 -7.14
N ASN A 73 -10.58 -7.87 -6.59
CA ASN A 73 -9.45 -6.95 -6.79
C ASN A 73 -8.74 -7.24 -8.11
N THR A 74 -9.35 -6.87 -9.23
CA THR A 74 -8.70 -6.91 -10.55
C THR A 74 -7.67 -5.80 -10.72
N ASP A 75 -7.84 -4.71 -9.98
CA ASP A 75 -6.97 -3.54 -9.89
C ASP A 75 -7.37 -2.76 -8.61
N PRO A 76 -6.46 -2.05 -7.92
CA PRO A 76 -6.82 -1.20 -6.77
C PRO A 76 -7.95 -0.19 -7.05
N ASN A 77 -8.12 0.25 -8.30
CA ASN A 77 -9.16 1.17 -8.75
C ASN A 77 -10.38 0.48 -9.35
N ALA A 78 -10.45 -0.86 -9.38
CA ALA A 78 -11.70 -1.56 -9.68
C ALA A 78 -12.78 -1.10 -8.69
N LYS A 79 -14.02 -0.90 -9.13
CA LYS A 79 -15.02 -0.28 -8.26
C LYS A 79 -16.44 -0.72 -8.55
N THR A 80 -17.22 -0.79 -7.48
CA THR A 80 -18.68 -0.92 -7.49
C THR A 80 -19.30 0.14 -6.59
N GLY A 81 -20.63 0.18 -6.46
CA GLY A 81 -21.28 1.14 -5.58
C GLY A 81 -22.74 1.42 -5.92
N ILE A 82 -23.20 2.62 -5.59
CA ILE A 82 -24.49 3.17 -6.03
C ILE A 82 -24.20 4.42 -6.87
N MET A 83 -24.74 4.48 -8.08
CA MET A 83 -24.60 5.62 -8.98
C MET A 83 -25.97 6.20 -9.33
N ILE A 84 -26.05 7.52 -9.40
CA ILE A 84 -27.13 8.28 -10.04
C ILE A 84 -26.51 9.01 -11.22
N ARG A 85 -26.99 8.74 -12.45
CA ARG A 85 -26.46 9.35 -13.68
C ARG A 85 -27.58 9.93 -14.53
N GLU A 86 -27.33 11.07 -15.16
CA GLU A 86 -28.34 11.80 -15.93
C GLU A 86 -28.80 11.02 -17.18
N SER A 87 -27.89 10.30 -17.82
CA SER A 87 -28.20 9.49 -19.00
C SER A 87 -27.29 8.26 -19.12
N LEU A 88 -27.56 7.39 -20.09
CA LEU A 88 -26.71 6.23 -20.41
C LEU A 88 -25.57 6.56 -21.38
N ASP A 89 -25.32 7.85 -21.66
CA ASP A 89 -24.16 8.29 -22.43
C ASP A 89 -22.89 8.20 -21.57
N PRO A 90 -21.75 7.69 -22.08
CA PRO A 90 -20.51 7.56 -21.32
C PRO A 90 -20.01 8.86 -20.68
N ALA A 91 -20.30 10.01 -21.30
CA ALA A 91 -19.89 11.32 -20.80
C ALA A 91 -20.87 11.93 -19.79
N ALA A 92 -21.93 11.23 -19.39
CA ALA A 92 -23.01 11.80 -18.60
C ALA A 92 -22.58 12.23 -17.20
N LYS A 93 -23.13 13.37 -16.75
CA LYS A 93 -23.09 13.81 -15.36
C LYS A 93 -23.56 12.70 -14.44
N ASN A 94 -22.88 12.52 -13.31
CA ASN A 94 -23.21 11.48 -12.35
C ASN A 94 -22.74 11.82 -10.94
N VAL A 95 -23.33 11.15 -9.96
CA VAL A 95 -22.88 11.08 -8.58
C VAL A 95 -22.80 9.60 -8.21
N MET A 96 -21.66 9.16 -7.70
CA MET A 96 -21.41 7.77 -7.34
C MET A 96 -20.81 7.69 -5.95
N LEU A 97 -21.49 6.96 -5.07
CA LEU A 97 -20.88 6.41 -3.87
C LEU A 97 -20.17 5.12 -4.28
N ARG A 98 -18.84 5.20 -4.44
CA ARG A 98 -18.00 4.07 -4.85
C ARG A 98 -17.50 3.28 -3.64
N ARG A 99 -17.17 2.02 -3.87
CA ARG A 99 -16.36 1.17 -3.00
C ARG A 99 -15.30 0.45 -3.83
N THR A 100 -14.06 0.46 -3.34
CA THR A 100 -12.87 -0.16 -3.94
C THR A 100 -12.50 -1.48 -3.24
N PRO A 101 -11.56 -2.29 -3.77
CA PRO A 101 -11.30 -3.64 -3.25
C PRO A 101 -10.60 -3.64 -1.88
N ASP A 102 -10.03 -2.50 -1.47
CA ASP A 102 -9.51 -2.27 -0.12
C ASP A 102 -10.61 -2.20 0.95
N GLY A 103 -11.86 -2.04 0.53
CA GLY A 103 -13.04 -2.05 1.38
C GLY A 103 -13.60 -0.67 1.73
N LYS A 104 -12.91 0.39 1.28
CA LYS A 104 -13.27 1.77 1.54
C LYS A 104 -14.33 2.27 0.59
N ALA A 105 -15.28 3.02 1.14
CA ALA A 105 -16.30 3.75 0.42
C ALA A 105 -15.97 5.26 0.38
N SER A 106 -16.16 5.90 -0.77
CA SER A 106 -16.00 7.35 -0.93
C SER A 106 -16.90 7.92 -2.02
N LEU A 107 -17.08 9.25 -2.03
CA LEU A 107 -17.93 9.93 -3.00
C LEU A 107 -17.11 10.40 -4.20
N GLN A 108 -17.67 10.24 -5.40
CA GLN A 108 -17.19 10.88 -6.63
C GLN A 108 -18.36 11.42 -7.45
N TRP A 109 -18.10 12.43 -8.27
CA TRP A 109 -19.11 13.00 -9.15
C TRP A 109 -18.48 13.61 -10.40
N ARG A 110 -19.32 13.74 -11.44
CA ARG A 110 -19.01 14.44 -12.67
C ARG A 110 -19.95 15.66 -12.79
N PRO A 111 -19.45 16.90 -12.62
CA PRO A 111 -20.26 18.11 -12.65
C PRO A 111 -20.93 18.37 -14.01
N ASP A 112 -20.17 18.14 -15.08
CA ASP A 112 -20.52 18.48 -16.45
C ASP A 112 -20.37 17.29 -17.39
N ALA A 113 -21.25 17.24 -18.40
CA ALA A 113 -21.17 16.21 -19.42
C ALA A 113 -19.84 16.32 -20.18
N GLY A 114 -19.01 15.28 -20.13
CA GLY A 114 -17.67 15.27 -20.70
C GLY A 114 -16.61 16.07 -19.94
N GLY A 115 -16.92 16.62 -18.76
CA GLY A 115 -15.95 17.25 -17.87
C GLY A 115 -15.22 16.23 -16.99
N ASP A 116 -14.19 16.63 -16.25
CA ASP A 116 -13.44 15.73 -15.39
C ASP A 116 -14.25 15.22 -14.18
N THR A 117 -13.92 14.02 -13.70
CA THR A 117 -14.52 13.43 -12.50
C THR A 117 -13.76 13.91 -11.27
N LEU A 118 -14.51 14.35 -10.25
CA LEU A 118 -14.00 14.81 -8.96
C LEU A 118 -14.30 13.78 -7.87
N SER A 119 -13.57 13.82 -6.76
CA SER A 119 -13.80 12.91 -5.64
C SER A 119 -13.31 13.48 -4.30
N THR A 120 -13.81 12.93 -3.20
CA THR A 120 -13.35 13.25 -1.84
C THR A 120 -11.95 12.70 -1.50
N THR A 121 -11.36 11.82 -2.31
CA THR A 121 -10.10 11.12 -1.95
C THR A 121 -8.99 11.24 -2.98
N SER A 122 -9.14 12.08 -4.00
CA SER A 122 -8.10 12.32 -5.02
C SER A 122 -8.19 13.77 -5.43
N GLY A 123 -7.18 14.56 -5.07
CA GLY A 123 -7.08 15.98 -5.43
C GLY A 123 -6.05 16.19 -6.52
N GLY A 124 -6.49 16.54 -7.72
CA GLY A 124 -5.63 17.24 -8.68
C GLY A 124 -5.31 18.66 -8.21
N GLU A 125 -4.26 19.28 -8.74
CA GLU A 125 -3.73 20.60 -8.30
C GLU A 125 -4.72 21.79 -8.42
N ASP A 126 -5.95 21.58 -8.92
CA ASP A 126 -6.98 22.63 -9.12
C ASP A 126 -8.42 22.17 -8.74
N GLU A 127 -8.59 21.15 -7.89
CA GLU A 127 -9.92 20.61 -7.55
C GLU A 127 -10.45 21.17 -6.21
N SER A 128 -11.73 21.52 -6.18
CA SER A 128 -12.41 22.04 -4.98
C SER A 128 -12.46 20.98 -3.87
N GLU A 129 -11.81 21.23 -2.74
CA GLU A 129 -11.92 20.42 -1.53
C GLU A 129 -13.38 20.41 -1.03
N VAL A 130 -14.09 19.31 -1.24
CA VAL A 130 -15.32 19.01 -0.50
C VAL A 130 -14.92 18.27 0.76
N GLU A 131 -15.41 18.71 1.92
CA GLU A 131 -15.19 18.01 3.18
C GLU A 131 -15.77 16.59 3.09
N GLY A 132 -14.90 15.59 3.13
CA GLY A 132 -15.25 14.19 2.96
C GLY A 132 -13.99 13.37 2.73
N GLY A 133 -14.02 12.10 3.13
CA GLY A 133 -12.88 11.19 2.97
C GLY A 133 -13.33 9.82 2.49
N SER A 134 -12.65 8.79 2.98
CA SER A 134 -13.03 7.39 2.81
C SER A 134 -13.52 6.78 4.12
N LEU A 135 -14.42 5.80 4.05
CA LEU A 135 -14.90 5.04 5.21
C LEU A 135 -14.92 3.54 4.90
N GLU A 136 -14.33 2.72 5.77
CA GLU A 136 -14.53 1.26 5.74
C GLU A 136 -16.01 0.93 5.95
N ALA A 137 -16.67 0.43 4.91
CA ALA A 137 -18.09 0.16 4.91
C ALA A 137 -18.45 -0.98 3.95
N GLU A 138 -19.22 -1.96 4.45
CA GLU A 138 -19.87 -2.97 3.61
C GLU A 138 -21.25 -2.50 3.13
N TRP A 139 -21.93 -1.64 3.90
CA TRP A 139 -23.23 -1.07 3.55
C TRP A 139 -23.06 0.33 2.98
N LEU A 140 -23.65 0.54 1.80
CA LEU A 140 -23.64 1.81 1.08
C LEU A 140 -25.06 2.35 1.00
N ARG A 141 -25.21 3.66 1.18
CA ARG A 141 -26.49 4.36 0.99
C ARG A 141 -26.27 5.69 0.29
N LEU A 142 -26.95 5.89 -0.82
CA LEU A 142 -26.92 7.14 -1.57
C LEU A 142 -28.34 7.70 -1.66
N ARG A 143 -28.50 8.93 -1.19
CA ARG A 143 -29.78 9.61 -1.13
C ARG A 143 -29.75 10.88 -1.95
N ARG A 144 -30.74 11.07 -2.81
CA ARG A 144 -31.02 12.32 -3.53
C ARG A 144 -32.27 12.97 -2.94
N SER A 145 -32.19 14.24 -2.57
CA SER A 145 -33.36 15.07 -2.26
C SER A 145 -33.26 16.43 -2.96
N GLY A 146 -34.06 16.62 -4.01
CA GLY A 146 -33.85 17.70 -4.98
C GLY A 146 -32.46 17.62 -5.61
N ASP A 147 -31.66 18.65 -5.37
CA ASP A 147 -30.29 18.79 -5.89
C ASP A 147 -29.21 18.39 -4.87
N ILE A 148 -29.60 17.87 -3.69
CA ILE A 148 -28.67 17.44 -2.66
C ILE A 148 -28.49 15.91 -2.74
N PHE A 149 -27.24 15.47 -2.75
CA PHE A 149 -26.84 14.08 -2.75
C PHE A 149 -26.04 13.78 -1.48
N GLU A 150 -26.55 12.89 -0.64
CA GLU A 150 -25.92 12.50 0.62
C GLU A 150 -25.43 11.05 0.52
N ALA A 151 -24.14 10.82 0.75
CA ALA A 151 -23.52 9.50 0.72
C ALA A 151 -23.16 9.01 2.12
N TYR A 152 -23.64 7.82 2.47
CA TYR A 152 -23.47 7.22 3.78
C TYR A 152 -22.83 5.83 3.69
N GLY A 153 -22.01 5.50 4.69
CA GLY A 153 -21.49 4.15 4.90
C GLY A 153 -21.91 3.57 6.24
N SER A 154 -22.01 2.24 6.32
CA SER A 154 -22.29 1.50 7.55
C SER A 154 -21.61 0.12 7.56
N ASN A 155 -21.38 -0.41 8.76
CA ASN A 155 -20.89 -1.78 8.96
C ASN A 155 -21.97 -2.74 9.47
N ASP A 156 -23.14 -2.23 9.86
CA ASP A 156 -24.26 -3.02 10.41
C ASP A 156 -25.58 -2.82 9.65
N GLY A 157 -25.68 -1.83 8.77
CA GLY A 157 -26.90 -1.49 8.03
C GLY A 157 -27.94 -0.72 8.86
N GLU A 158 -27.65 -0.45 10.14
CA GLU A 158 -28.55 0.24 11.07
C GLU A 158 -28.00 1.63 11.45
N ASN A 159 -26.71 1.70 11.77
CA ASN A 159 -25.99 2.90 12.15
C ASN A 159 -25.22 3.44 10.95
N TRP A 160 -25.66 4.57 10.43
CA TRP A 160 -25.13 5.20 9.21
C TRP A 160 -24.27 6.41 9.55
N THR A 161 -23.08 6.46 8.94
CA THR A 161 -22.16 7.60 9.01
C THR A 161 -22.20 8.34 7.67
N LEU A 162 -22.43 9.65 7.70
CA LEU A 162 -22.31 10.50 6.50
C LEU A 162 -20.83 10.57 6.11
N ILE A 163 -20.52 10.19 4.87
CA ILE A 163 -19.17 10.28 4.30
C ILE A 163 -18.95 11.67 3.72
N ALA A 164 -19.91 12.11 2.90
CA ALA A 164 -19.91 13.42 2.25
C ALA A 164 -21.32 13.71 1.70
N ASP A 165 -21.58 14.99 1.44
CA ASP A 165 -22.71 15.45 0.63
C ASP A 165 -22.25 16.45 -0.44
N VAL A 166 -22.97 16.48 -1.55
CA VAL A 166 -22.78 17.44 -2.65
C VAL A 166 -24.13 18.03 -3.04
N ASP A 167 -24.13 19.28 -3.48
CA ASP A 167 -25.32 20.03 -3.86
C ASP A 167 -25.23 20.58 -5.30
N ALA A 168 -26.15 21.48 -5.65
CA ALA A 168 -26.22 22.12 -6.97
C ALA A 168 -24.96 22.93 -7.34
N GLU A 169 -24.12 23.34 -6.38
CA GLU A 169 -22.85 24.01 -6.70
C GLU A 169 -21.82 23.03 -7.26
N HIS A 170 -21.96 21.74 -6.94
CA HIS A 170 -21.05 20.67 -7.34
C HIS A 170 -21.54 19.90 -8.56
N VAL A 171 -22.84 19.61 -8.62
CA VAL A 171 -23.44 18.82 -9.70
C VAL A 171 -24.96 19.04 -9.76
N GLU A 172 -25.45 19.45 -10.93
CA GLU A 172 -26.88 19.54 -11.23
C GLU A 172 -27.27 18.40 -12.19
N LEU A 173 -28.16 17.51 -11.75
CA LEU A 173 -28.76 16.45 -12.57
C LEU A 173 -30.23 16.78 -12.86
N SER A 174 -30.74 16.42 -14.05
CA SER A 174 -32.18 16.48 -14.30
C SER A 174 -32.99 15.63 -13.30
N ASP A 175 -34.28 15.98 -13.11
CA ASP A 175 -35.21 15.19 -12.29
C ASP A 175 -35.26 13.73 -12.76
N ASP A 176 -35.38 13.52 -14.08
CA ASP A 176 -35.29 12.21 -14.69
C ASP A 176 -33.82 11.76 -14.76
N ALA A 177 -33.51 10.60 -14.20
CA ALA A 177 -32.16 10.06 -14.14
C ALA A 177 -32.18 8.51 -14.13
N TYR A 178 -31.01 7.89 -14.09
CA TYR A 178 -30.85 6.46 -13.89
C TYR A 178 -30.11 6.18 -12.59
N VAL A 179 -30.64 5.27 -11.78
CA VAL A 179 -30.01 4.83 -10.53
C VAL A 179 -29.70 3.35 -10.62
N GLY A 180 -28.51 2.96 -10.16
CA GLY A 180 -28.07 1.59 -10.32
C GLY A 180 -26.74 1.27 -9.65
N LEU A 181 -26.33 0.03 -9.88
CA LEU A 181 -25.13 -0.59 -9.35
C LEU A 181 -24.13 -0.75 -10.50
N PRO A 182 -23.10 0.11 -10.59
CA PRO A 182 -22.03 -0.02 -11.58
C PRO A 182 -20.97 -1.03 -11.14
N VAL A 183 -20.27 -1.66 -12.09
CA VAL A 183 -19.02 -2.40 -11.87
C VAL A 183 -18.05 -2.11 -13.01
N THR A 184 -16.81 -1.73 -12.68
CA THR A 184 -15.70 -1.64 -13.63
C THR A 184 -14.50 -2.43 -13.12
N SER A 185 -13.74 -3.00 -14.03
CA SER A 185 -12.52 -3.76 -13.72
C SER A 185 -11.27 -2.90 -13.61
N HIS A 186 -11.34 -1.66 -14.10
CA HIS A 186 -10.17 -0.80 -14.34
C HIS A 186 -9.10 -1.45 -15.22
N ASN A 187 -9.48 -2.47 -15.99
CA ASN A 187 -8.57 -3.23 -16.83
C ASN A 187 -9.31 -3.65 -18.11
N VAL A 188 -8.98 -2.97 -19.20
CA VAL A 188 -9.56 -3.20 -20.51
C VAL A 188 -9.29 -4.65 -20.94
N GLY A 189 -10.36 -5.39 -21.22
CA GLY A 189 -10.26 -6.81 -21.61
C GLY A 189 -10.49 -7.82 -20.47
N THR A 190 -10.66 -7.37 -19.23
CA THR A 190 -10.91 -8.24 -18.06
C THR A 190 -12.24 -7.90 -17.38
N LEU A 191 -12.95 -8.90 -16.84
CA LEU A 191 -14.13 -8.71 -16.00
C LEU A 191 -13.76 -8.68 -14.52
N CYS A 192 -14.30 -7.73 -13.78
CA CYS A 192 -14.33 -7.73 -12.31
C CYS A 192 -15.71 -8.21 -11.83
N THR A 193 -15.72 -9.01 -10.77
CA THR A 193 -16.95 -9.55 -10.17
C THR A 193 -17.27 -8.83 -8.86
N ALA A 194 -18.49 -8.30 -8.73
CA ALA A 194 -19.05 -7.79 -7.48
C ALA A 194 -20.26 -8.64 -7.05
N GLU A 195 -20.35 -8.94 -5.76
CA GLU A 195 -21.52 -9.58 -5.13
C GLU A 195 -22.18 -8.59 -4.19
N LEU A 196 -23.47 -8.36 -4.42
CA LEU A 196 -24.29 -7.36 -3.75
C LEU A 196 -25.55 -8.02 -3.20
N ARG A 197 -26.06 -7.51 -2.08
CA ARG A 197 -27.31 -8.01 -1.48
C ARG A 197 -28.02 -6.90 -0.71
N ASP A 198 -29.17 -7.25 -0.14
CA ASP A 198 -29.97 -6.35 0.69
C ASP A 198 -30.30 -5.02 -0.03
N LEU A 199 -30.46 -5.07 -1.36
CA LEU A 199 -30.80 -3.91 -2.18
C LEU A 199 -32.19 -3.40 -1.78
N THR A 200 -32.27 -2.14 -1.35
CA THR A 200 -33.52 -1.46 -1.03
C THR A 200 -33.59 -0.10 -1.72
N GLY A 201 -34.81 0.36 -2.02
CA GLY A 201 -35.03 1.62 -2.73
C GLY A 201 -34.85 1.54 -4.25
N LEU A 202 -34.51 0.36 -4.78
CA LEU A 202 -34.34 0.11 -6.22
C LEU A 202 -34.74 -1.33 -6.57
N GLU A 203 -35.44 -1.52 -7.69
CA GLU A 203 -35.80 -2.84 -8.25
C GLU A 203 -35.38 -2.91 -9.73
N PRO A 204 -34.06 -2.90 -10.01
CA PRO A 204 -33.57 -2.78 -11.38
C PRO A 204 -33.90 -4.05 -12.17
N THR A 205 -34.21 -3.87 -13.45
CA THR A 205 -34.45 -4.98 -14.39
C THR A 205 -33.66 -4.85 -15.69
N ALA A 206 -33.01 -3.70 -15.88
CA ALA A 206 -32.19 -3.42 -17.05
C ALA A 206 -30.71 -3.45 -16.67
N ASN A 207 -29.88 -3.99 -17.57
CA ASN A 207 -28.44 -3.82 -17.50
C ASN A 207 -27.84 -3.54 -18.89
N ARG A 208 -26.67 -2.92 -18.91
CA ARG A 208 -25.84 -2.76 -20.12
C ARG A 208 -24.42 -2.33 -19.77
N ASP A 209 -23.53 -2.52 -20.73
CA ASP A 209 -22.26 -1.82 -20.76
C ASP A 209 -22.46 -0.34 -21.15
N ILE A 210 -21.71 0.54 -20.49
CA ILE A 210 -21.57 1.97 -20.76
C ILE A 210 -20.13 2.21 -21.16
N GLY A 211 -19.91 2.94 -22.24
CA GLY A 211 -18.56 3.30 -22.71
C GLY A 211 -17.89 2.22 -23.55
N ASP A 212 -16.56 2.32 -23.61
CA ASP A 212 -15.73 1.37 -24.34
C ASP A 212 -15.39 0.18 -23.44
N VAL A 213 -16.12 -0.93 -23.65
CA VAL A 213 -16.02 -2.14 -22.86
C VAL A 213 -15.69 -3.31 -23.79
N ASP A 214 -14.44 -3.76 -23.74
CA ASP A 214 -13.93 -4.83 -24.60
C ASP A 214 -14.55 -6.20 -24.31
N VAL A 215 -14.91 -6.45 -23.04
CA VAL A 215 -15.57 -7.69 -22.60
C VAL A 215 -16.89 -7.34 -21.95
N ALA A 216 -17.97 -7.70 -22.63
CA ALA A 216 -19.33 -7.42 -22.17
C ALA A 216 -19.60 -7.97 -20.77
N GLY A 217 -20.16 -7.12 -19.92
CA GLY A 217 -20.56 -7.49 -18.57
C GLY A 217 -21.85 -8.31 -18.51
N SER A 218 -22.22 -8.71 -17.29
CA SER A 218 -23.44 -9.48 -17.03
C SER A 218 -23.96 -9.27 -15.62
N VAL A 219 -25.26 -9.49 -15.43
CA VAL A 219 -25.91 -9.55 -14.11
C VAL A 219 -26.56 -10.92 -13.94
N ASP A 220 -26.35 -11.53 -12.78
CA ASP A 220 -27.04 -12.73 -12.33
C ASP A 220 -27.68 -12.46 -10.95
N VAL A 221 -28.92 -12.90 -10.77
CA VAL A 221 -29.69 -12.65 -9.54
C VAL A 221 -30.19 -13.99 -9.01
N GLU A 222 -29.67 -14.38 -7.85
CA GLU A 222 -29.99 -15.63 -7.18
C GLU A 222 -30.81 -15.34 -5.92
N GLU A 223 -31.97 -15.98 -5.79
CA GLU A 223 -32.80 -15.90 -4.58
C GLU A 223 -32.58 -17.14 -3.71
N GLY A 224 -32.66 -16.96 -2.39
CA GLY A 224 -32.51 -18.06 -1.45
C GLY A 224 -31.08 -18.55 -1.30
N VAL A 225 -30.13 -17.63 -1.30
CA VAL A 225 -28.74 -18.00 -1.01
C VAL A 225 -28.53 -17.94 0.51
N PRO A 226 -27.96 -18.99 1.14
CA PRO A 226 -27.62 -18.93 2.55
C PRO A 226 -26.54 -17.88 2.83
N PHE A 227 -26.48 -17.36 4.06
CA PHE A 227 -25.50 -16.34 4.42
C PHE A 227 -24.95 -16.48 5.83
N VAL A 228 -23.64 -16.22 5.96
CA VAL A 228 -22.95 -16.13 7.24
C VAL A 228 -22.04 -14.88 7.30
N SER A 229 -22.05 -14.18 8.43
CA SER A 229 -21.09 -13.11 8.72
C SER A 229 -19.93 -13.62 9.58
N THR A 230 -18.74 -13.05 9.38
CA THR A 230 -17.59 -13.26 10.27
C THR A 230 -17.49 -12.09 11.24
N GLY A 231 -17.52 -12.36 12.54
CA GLY A 231 -17.31 -11.36 13.58
C GLY A 231 -15.85 -11.24 14.04
N ASP A 232 -15.55 -10.25 14.87
CA ASP A 232 -14.22 -10.09 15.47
C ASP A 232 -13.85 -11.25 16.39
N ALA A 233 -12.55 -11.56 16.42
CA ALA A 233 -12.03 -12.52 17.37
C ALA A 233 -11.85 -11.87 18.75
N THR A 234 -12.30 -12.56 19.79
CA THR A 234 -12.14 -12.17 21.20
C THR A 234 -11.24 -13.15 21.94
N ASP A 235 -10.89 -12.85 23.20
CA ASP A 235 -10.10 -13.75 24.05
C ASP A 235 -8.79 -14.21 23.38
N VAL A 236 -8.14 -13.29 22.67
CA VAL A 236 -6.89 -13.55 21.96
C VAL A 236 -5.78 -13.75 22.97
N THR A 237 -5.08 -14.86 22.83
CA THR A 237 -3.95 -15.28 23.64
C THR A 237 -2.82 -15.71 22.71
N ALA A 238 -1.62 -15.91 23.25
CA ALA A 238 -0.48 -16.40 22.49
C ALA A 238 -0.71 -17.76 21.80
N THR A 239 -1.78 -18.50 22.14
CA THR A 239 -2.07 -19.83 21.57
C THR A 239 -3.53 -20.08 21.20
N GLY A 240 -4.35 -19.04 21.14
CA GLY A 240 -5.75 -19.23 20.78
C GLY A 240 -6.57 -17.96 20.79
N ALA A 241 -7.69 -17.98 20.08
CA ALA A 241 -8.65 -16.89 19.94
C ALA A 241 -10.07 -17.46 19.82
N THR A 242 -11.09 -16.69 20.19
CA THR A 242 -12.50 -17.07 20.02
C THR A 242 -13.08 -16.30 18.85
N VAL A 243 -13.46 -16.98 17.78
CA VAL A 243 -14.08 -16.38 16.60
C VAL A 243 -15.60 -16.48 16.71
N ARG A 244 -16.31 -15.41 16.36
CA ARG A 244 -17.77 -15.40 16.24
C ARG A 244 -18.17 -15.44 14.77
N GLY A 245 -19.25 -16.14 14.49
CA GLY A 245 -19.95 -16.07 13.21
C GLY A 245 -21.44 -15.96 13.44
N GLU A 246 -22.18 -15.45 12.47
CA GLU A 246 -23.63 -15.36 12.54
C GLU A 246 -24.24 -15.85 11.24
N LEU A 247 -24.97 -16.97 11.32
CA LEU A 247 -25.83 -17.43 10.25
C LEU A 247 -27.04 -16.50 10.21
N THR A 248 -27.16 -15.67 9.18
CA THR A 248 -28.30 -14.73 9.08
C THR A 248 -29.43 -15.28 8.20
N ASP A 249 -29.11 -16.20 7.27
CA ASP A 249 -30.10 -16.82 6.39
C ASP A 249 -29.68 -18.25 6.02
N LEU A 250 -30.65 -19.16 5.95
CA LEU A 250 -30.49 -20.54 5.53
C LEU A 250 -30.69 -20.74 4.01
N GLY A 251 -31.11 -19.71 3.27
CA GLY A 251 -31.34 -19.84 1.83
C GLY A 251 -32.49 -20.79 1.48
N GLY A 252 -33.42 -21.01 2.41
CA GLY A 252 -34.50 -22.00 2.24
C GLY A 252 -34.11 -23.45 2.59
N ALA A 253 -32.86 -23.71 2.99
CA ALA A 253 -32.44 -25.00 3.54
C ALA A 253 -33.07 -25.29 4.92
N GLU A 254 -33.13 -26.56 5.30
CA GLU A 254 -33.65 -26.97 6.63
C GLU A 254 -32.64 -26.71 7.75
N SER A 255 -31.34 -26.74 7.45
CA SER A 255 -30.27 -26.49 8.42
C SER A 255 -28.95 -26.15 7.71
N ALA A 256 -27.98 -25.64 8.46
CA ALA A 256 -26.61 -25.43 7.99
C ALA A 256 -25.58 -25.85 9.03
N ASP A 257 -24.53 -26.52 8.58
CA ASP A 257 -23.33 -26.81 9.36
C ASP A 257 -22.43 -25.58 9.39
N CYS A 258 -22.36 -24.92 10.55
CA CYS A 258 -21.59 -23.71 10.76
C CYS A 258 -20.21 -24.01 11.38
N TYR A 259 -19.15 -23.48 10.79
CA TYR A 259 -17.77 -23.63 11.28
C TYR A 259 -16.92 -22.40 10.96
N VAL A 260 -15.66 -22.41 11.40
CA VAL A 260 -14.67 -21.38 11.09
C VAL A 260 -13.54 -22.02 10.30
N GLU A 261 -13.11 -21.35 9.24
CA GLU A 261 -11.84 -21.61 8.57
C GLU A 261 -10.81 -20.58 9.03
N TYR A 262 -9.57 -21.02 9.24
CA TYR A 262 -8.46 -20.14 9.56
C TYR A 262 -7.15 -20.60 8.91
N ARG A 263 -6.24 -19.67 8.64
CA ARG A 263 -4.91 -19.95 8.07
C ARG A 263 -3.88 -18.97 8.61
N LYS A 264 -2.60 -19.36 8.60
CA LYS A 264 -1.50 -18.46 8.97
C LYS A 264 -1.22 -17.52 7.80
N VAL A 265 -0.94 -16.25 8.04
CA VAL A 265 -0.42 -15.39 6.98
C VAL A 265 1.06 -15.76 6.70
N PRO A 266 1.51 -15.93 5.44
CA PRO A 266 0.76 -15.78 4.17
C PRO A 266 0.40 -17.14 3.52
N THR A 267 0.22 -18.21 4.31
CA THR A 267 -0.14 -19.54 3.79
C THR A 267 -1.54 -19.53 3.18
N GLU A 268 -1.72 -20.25 2.07
CA GLU A 268 -2.99 -20.23 1.34
C GLU A 268 -4.03 -21.21 1.88
N SER A 269 -3.58 -22.33 2.42
CA SER A 269 -4.44 -23.44 2.82
C SER A 269 -5.21 -23.14 4.10
N TRP A 270 -6.54 -23.25 4.01
CA TRP A 270 -7.44 -23.10 5.15
C TRP A 270 -7.49 -24.37 6.01
N THR A 271 -7.59 -24.19 7.32
CA THR A 271 -7.91 -25.24 8.29
C THR A 271 -9.33 -25.01 8.80
N ALA A 272 -10.22 -25.99 8.63
CA ALA A 272 -11.58 -25.95 9.14
C ALA A 272 -11.65 -26.45 10.59
N THR A 273 -12.49 -25.80 11.41
CA THR A 273 -12.84 -26.27 12.75
C THR A 273 -13.94 -27.35 12.67
N ALA A 274 -14.28 -27.96 13.82
CA ALA A 274 -15.47 -28.79 13.90
C ALA A 274 -16.73 -27.96 13.61
N ALA A 275 -17.67 -28.53 12.86
CA ALA A 275 -18.94 -27.90 12.54
C ALA A 275 -19.98 -28.06 13.64
N ARG A 276 -20.88 -27.09 13.70
CA ARG A 276 -22.09 -27.08 14.53
C ARG A 276 -23.28 -26.79 13.63
N THR A 277 -24.23 -27.72 13.58
CA THR A 277 -25.48 -27.53 12.83
C THR A 277 -26.38 -26.51 13.53
N LEU A 278 -26.94 -25.59 12.76
CA LEU A 278 -28.02 -24.67 13.14
C LEU A 278 -29.24 -24.92 12.24
N GLU A 279 -30.43 -25.01 12.83
CA GLU A 279 -31.72 -25.21 12.14
C GLU A 279 -32.50 -23.89 11.96
N GLU A 280 -31.97 -22.79 12.51
CA GLU A 280 -32.50 -21.44 12.41
C GLU A 280 -31.35 -20.42 12.39
N PRO A 281 -31.53 -19.23 11.78
CA PRO A 281 -30.56 -18.15 11.87
C PRO A 281 -30.14 -17.86 13.31
N GLY A 282 -28.86 -17.60 13.52
CA GLY A 282 -28.32 -17.29 14.84
C GLY A 282 -26.79 -17.26 14.90
N ALA A 283 -26.30 -16.70 16.01
CA ALA A 283 -24.88 -16.60 16.28
C ALA A 283 -24.27 -17.94 16.72
N PHE A 284 -23.05 -18.20 16.29
CA PHE A 284 -22.19 -19.26 16.78
C PHE A 284 -20.80 -18.71 17.13
N SER A 285 -20.06 -19.47 17.95
CA SER A 285 -18.69 -19.12 18.29
C SER A 285 -17.83 -20.37 18.33
N VAL A 286 -16.58 -20.21 17.92
CA VAL A 286 -15.59 -21.29 17.86
C VAL A 286 -14.31 -20.83 18.54
N ARG A 287 -13.84 -21.63 19.49
CA ARG A 287 -12.52 -21.45 20.09
C ARG A 287 -11.47 -22.06 19.17
N LEU A 288 -10.55 -21.24 18.68
CA LEU A 288 -9.32 -21.66 18.03
C LEU A 288 -8.26 -21.90 19.11
N ASP A 289 -7.74 -23.12 19.18
CA ASP A 289 -6.66 -23.49 20.09
C ASP A 289 -5.44 -23.99 19.31
N GLY A 290 -4.26 -23.96 19.94
CA GLY A 290 -3.01 -24.42 19.32
C GLY A 290 -2.41 -23.43 18.32
N LEU A 291 -2.86 -22.17 18.33
CA LEU A 291 -2.23 -21.12 17.54
C LEU A 291 -0.76 -20.95 17.96
N THR A 292 0.08 -20.62 16.98
CA THR A 292 1.47 -20.21 17.18
C THR A 292 1.51 -18.75 17.61
N SER A 293 2.24 -18.43 18.67
CA SER A 293 2.44 -17.06 19.16
C SER A 293 3.22 -16.20 18.17
N ARG A 294 3.02 -14.87 18.25
CA ARG A 294 3.64 -13.88 17.33
C ARG A 294 3.36 -14.21 15.88
N ARG A 295 2.09 -14.44 15.55
CA ARG A 295 1.64 -14.74 14.18
C ARG A 295 0.32 -14.06 13.89
N TYR A 296 0.20 -13.60 12.65
CA TYR A 296 -1.07 -13.27 12.05
C TYR A 296 -1.78 -14.52 11.52
N TYR A 297 -3.09 -14.57 11.74
CA TYR A 297 -4.00 -15.53 11.12
C TYR A 297 -5.11 -14.78 10.42
N GLU A 298 -5.47 -15.25 9.24
CA GLU A 298 -6.74 -14.92 8.61
C GLU A 298 -7.77 -15.96 9.02
N TYR A 299 -9.02 -15.54 9.18
CA TYR A 299 -10.13 -16.41 9.53
C TYR A 299 -11.44 -15.94 8.91
N ARG A 300 -12.36 -16.87 8.70
CA ARG A 300 -13.71 -16.59 8.20
C ARG A 300 -14.73 -17.61 8.74
N ALA A 301 -15.96 -17.16 8.95
CA ALA A 301 -17.09 -18.03 9.20
C ALA A 301 -17.49 -18.74 7.90
N VAL A 302 -17.91 -20.00 8.00
CA VAL A 302 -18.32 -20.83 6.87
C VAL A 302 -19.59 -21.58 7.24
N ILE A 303 -20.49 -21.72 6.27
CA ILE A 303 -21.67 -22.58 6.41
C ILE A 303 -21.79 -23.49 5.20
N GLU A 304 -22.25 -24.71 5.45
CA GLU A 304 -22.68 -25.69 4.44
C GLU A 304 -24.11 -26.09 4.74
N THR A 305 -25.05 -25.79 3.85
CA THR A 305 -26.47 -26.06 4.06
C THR A 305 -26.83 -27.52 3.76
N SER A 306 -27.95 -27.98 4.31
CA SER A 306 -28.45 -29.35 4.16
C SER A 306 -28.78 -29.78 2.73
N ASP A 307 -29.00 -28.82 1.82
CA ASP A 307 -29.23 -29.02 0.39
C ASP A 307 -27.94 -28.91 -0.46
N GLY A 308 -26.80 -28.59 0.16
CA GLY A 308 -25.47 -28.69 -0.44
C GLY A 308 -24.81 -27.37 -0.83
N ASP A 309 -25.41 -26.23 -0.50
CA ASP A 309 -24.80 -24.91 -0.75
C ASP A 309 -23.73 -24.60 0.29
N ARG A 310 -22.69 -23.88 -0.13
CA ARG A 310 -21.59 -23.46 0.75
C ARG A 310 -21.32 -21.98 0.56
N THR A 311 -21.28 -21.23 1.65
CA THR A 311 -20.90 -19.81 1.65
C THR A 311 -19.95 -19.48 2.79
N THR A 312 -19.26 -18.34 2.67
CA THR A 312 -18.28 -17.86 3.65
C THR A 312 -18.50 -16.40 3.97
N GLY A 313 -18.30 -16.02 5.23
CA GLY A 313 -18.26 -14.61 5.62
C GLY A 313 -16.95 -13.93 5.21
N SER A 314 -16.85 -12.63 5.44
CA SER A 314 -15.65 -11.85 5.16
C SER A 314 -14.41 -12.41 5.87
N ILE A 315 -13.25 -12.29 5.22
CA ILE A 315 -11.97 -12.65 5.83
C ILE A 315 -11.58 -11.54 6.80
N ARG A 316 -11.21 -11.92 8.02
CA ARG A 316 -10.65 -11.02 9.03
C ARG A 316 -9.28 -11.52 9.48
N THR A 317 -8.46 -10.62 10.01
CA THR A 317 -7.10 -10.91 10.44
C THR A 317 -6.94 -10.71 11.95
N ILE A 318 -6.22 -11.61 12.63
CA ILE A 318 -5.87 -11.50 14.05
C ILE A 318 -4.38 -11.74 14.29
N GLY A 319 -3.76 -10.88 15.10
CA GLY A 319 -2.40 -11.05 15.61
C GLY A 319 -2.40 -11.77 16.96
N THR A 320 -1.64 -12.87 17.08
CA THR A 320 -1.41 -13.52 18.37
C THR A 320 -0.19 -12.88 19.06
N PRO A 321 -0.29 -12.50 20.35
CA PRO A 321 0.82 -11.89 21.07
C PRO A 321 1.95 -12.89 21.35
N GLY A 322 3.09 -12.39 21.80
CA GLY A 322 4.17 -13.20 22.32
C GLY A 322 3.85 -13.84 23.67
N ARG A 323 4.81 -14.65 24.13
CA ARG A 323 4.81 -15.22 25.50
C ARG A 323 5.76 -14.47 26.42
N SER A 324 6.26 -13.33 25.96
CA SER A 324 7.22 -12.51 26.69
C SER A 324 6.51 -11.80 27.86
N ASN A 325 7.28 -11.16 28.72
CA ASN A 325 6.74 -10.28 29.76
C ASN A 325 6.70 -8.81 29.33
N GLY A 326 6.69 -8.54 28.01
CA GLY A 326 6.67 -7.19 27.44
C GLY A 326 7.96 -6.39 27.68
N ARG A 327 9.11 -7.05 27.89
CA ARG A 327 10.41 -6.37 28.05
C ARG A 327 11.11 -6.23 26.71
N THR A 328 11.13 -5.03 26.18
CA THR A 328 11.95 -4.67 25.01
C THR A 328 13.41 -4.46 25.43
N VAL A 329 14.34 -5.20 24.80
CA VAL A 329 15.77 -4.94 24.89
C VAL A 329 16.28 -4.63 23.48
N ARG A 330 16.50 -3.34 23.17
CA ARG A 330 17.05 -2.87 21.89
C ARG A 330 18.56 -3.12 21.72
N ASN A 331 19.23 -3.68 22.73
CA ASN A 331 20.68 -3.92 22.69
C ASN A 331 21.03 -5.02 21.67
N GLY A 332 21.77 -4.69 20.62
CA GLY A 332 22.32 -5.61 19.63
C GLY A 332 23.73 -5.18 19.20
N PRO A 333 24.44 -5.99 18.39
CA PRO A 333 25.67 -5.51 17.76
C PRO A 333 25.34 -4.34 16.80
N ARG A 334 26.25 -3.36 16.69
CA ARG A 334 26.23 -2.39 15.59
C ARG A 334 26.55 -3.09 14.26
N SER A 335 26.22 -2.41 13.16
CA SER A 335 26.64 -2.76 11.81
C SER A 335 28.16 -2.98 11.75
N ALA A 336 28.61 -3.81 10.80
CA ALA A 336 30.00 -3.89 10.39
C ALA A 336 30.44 -2.64 9.61
N SER A 337 29.50 -1.96 8.96
CA SER A 337 29.69 -0.62 8.39
C SER A 337 29.96 0.40 9.49
N HIS A 338 30.69 1.45 9.13
CA HIS A 338 30.83 2.65 9.95
C HIS A 338 29.49 3.37 10.14
N VAL A 339 28.61 3.31 9.14
CA VAL A 339 27.27 3.88 9.21
C VAL A 339 26.29 2.79 9.64
N ASP A 340 25.72 2.96 10.83
CA ASP A 340 24.66 2.11 11.35
C ASP A 340 23.29 2.62 10.89
N LEU A 341 22.30 1.73 10.69
CA LEU A 341 20.95 2.16 10.30
C LEU A 341 20.29 3.15 11.29
N ALA A 342 20.77 3.20 12.54
CA ALA A 342 20.30 4.12 13.57
C ALA A 342 21.09 5.44 13.65
N ASP A 343 22.13 5.63 12.83
CA ASP A 343 22.95 6.84 12.87
C ASP A 343 22.31 8.02 12.10
N GLY A 344 21.22 7.78 11.35
CA GLY A 344 20.48 8.81 10.63
C GLY A 344 19.45 9.56 11.49
N PHE A 345 18.47 10.19 10.83
CA PHE A 345 17.39 10.92 11.53
C PHE A 345 16.21 10.04 11.96
N ALA A 346 16.04 8.88 11.31
CA ALA A 346 14.96 7.95 11.63
C ALA A 346 15.33 7.08 12.85
N ASP A 347 14.40 6.82 13.76
CA ASP A 347 14.53 5.78 14.81
C ASP A 347 14.10 4.43 14.20
N PRO A 348 14.99 3.45 14.00
CA PRO A 348 14.64 2.23 13.30
C PRO A 348 13.68 1.32 14.09
N ALA A 349 12.45 1.19 13.58
CA ALA A 349 11.38 0.33 14.09
C ALA A 349 11.09 0.53 15.60
N PRO A 350 10.62 1.72 16.02
CA PRO A 350 10.44 2.03 17.43
C PRO A 350 9.36 1.18 18.11
N TRP A 351 8.38 0.73 17.32
CA TRP A 351 7.25 -0.14 17.63
C TRP A 351 7.64 -1.63 17.78
N LEU A 352 8.83 -2.03 17.33
CA LEU A 352 9.22 -3.45 17.35
C LEU A 352 9.53 -3.90 18.78
N ASP A 353 8.81 -4.93 19.22
CA ASP A 353 9.03 -5.58 20.50
C ASP A 353 8.98 -7.12 20.41
N ASP A 354 9.01 -7.76 21.57
CA ASP A 354 9.05 -9.21 21.69
C ASP A 354 7.67 -9.89 21.59
N ASP A 355 6.60 -9.11 21.47
CA ASP A 355 5.23 -9.55 21.22
C ASP A 355 4.76 -9.25 19.79
N THR A 356 5.45 -8.36 19.06
CA THR A 356 5.22 -8.07 17.63
C THR A 356 5.06 -9.36 16.81
N PRO A 357 3.93 -9.51 16.08
CA PRO A 357 3.73 -10.61 15.17
C PRO A 357 4.80 -10.70 14.07
N ILE A 358 5.12 -11.94 13.71
CA ILE A 358 6.11 -12.24 12.68
C ILE A 358 5.36 -12.86 11.49
N ILE A 359 5.70 -12.46 10.29
CA ILE A 359 5.25 -13.12 9.05
C ILE A 359 6.47 -13.78 8.41
N LYS A 360 6.31 -15.05 7.99
CA LYS A 360 7.38 -15.84 7.41
C LYS A 360 7.11 -16.08 5.94
N ILE A 361 7.94 -15.52 5.08
CA ILE A 361 7.97 -15.86 3.66
C ILE A 361 8.70 -17.19 3.51
N THR A 362 8.00 -18.20 3.03
CA THR A 362 8.50 -19.59 2.89
C THR A 362 8.72 -19.99 1.44
N GLU A 363 8.15 -19.22 0.52
CA GLU A 363 8.31 -19.35 -0.92
C GLU A 363 8.54 -17.97 -1.52
N PRO A 364 9.49 -17.82 -2.46
CA PRO A 364 9.83 -16.52 -3.04
C PRO A 364 8.80 -16.19 -4.11
N THR A 365 7.57 -15.86 -3.69
CA THR A 365 6.47 -15.54 -4.60
C THR A 365 5.92 -14.16 -4.27
N ARG A 366 5.49 -13.44 -5.32
CA ARG A 366 4.83 -12.14 -5.19
C ARG A 366 3.69 -12.23 -4.21
N ARG A 367 2.81 -13.22 -4.39
CA ARG A 367 1.64 -13.43 -3.55
C ARG A 367 1.95 -13.53 -2.05
N GLN A 368 2.98 -14.28 -1.64
CA GLN A 368 3.34 -14.35 -0.22
C GLN A 368 3.87 -13.01 0.30
N LEU A 369 4.66 -12.31 -0.52
CA LEU A 369 5.21 -11.01 -0.16
C LEU A 369 4.12 -9.93 -0.08
N SER A 370 3.25 -9.81 -1.10
CA SER A 370 2.08 -8.92 -1.13
C SER A 370 1.15 -9.16 0.07
N ALA A 371 0.84 -10.43 0.37
CA ALA A 371 0.02 -10.76 1.54
C ALA A 371 0.71 -10.38 2.87
N ALA A 372 2.03 -10.45 2.95
CA ALA A 372 2.76 -10.07 4.16
C ALA A 372 2.85 -8.56 4.35
N VAL A 373 3.13 -7.80 3.29
CA VAL A 373 3.21 -6.33 3.36
C VAL A 373 1.84 -5.69 3.55
N GLY A 374 0.76 -6.30 3.04
CA GLY A 374 -0.61 -5.80 3.14
C GLY A 374 -1.32 -6.07 4.47
N VAL A 375 -0.69 -6.74 5.44
CA VAL A 375 -1.29 -6.87 6.78
C VAL A 375 -1.33 -5.51 7.47
N ASP A 376 -2.50 -5.16 8.00
CA ASP A 376 -2.69 -3.98 8.84
C ASP A 376 -2.19 -4.26 10.29
N GLY A 377 -1.26 -3.42 10.74
CA GLY A 377 -0.63 -3.47 12.06
C GLY A 377 0.85 -3.90 12.08
N PRO A 378 1.49 -3.81 13.27
CA PRO A 378 2.92 -3.94 13.41
C PRO A 378 3.42 -5.34 13.06
N ARG A 379 4.36 -5.42 12.12
CA ARG A 379 4.78 -6.70 11.53
C ARG A 379 6.26 -6.77 11.20
N LEU A 380 6.89 -7.83 11.72
CA LEU A 380 8.23 -8.24 11.31
C LEU A 380 8.13 -9.33 10.22
N ILE A 381 8.52 -8.99 8.99
CA ILE A 381 8.56 -9.92 7.87
C ILE A 381 9.97 -10.52 7.76
N VAL A 382 10.05 -11.85 7.83
CA VAL A 382 11.31 -12.62 7.73
C VAL A 382 11.23 -13.66 6.63
N PHE A 383 12.39 -14.05 6.10
CA PHE A 383 12.49 -14.94 4.95
C PHE A 383 13.11 -16.29 5.33
N GLU A 384 12.30 -17.35 5.29
CA GLU A 384 12.77 -18.73 5.34
C GLU A 384 13.23 -19.24 3.96
N THR A 385 13.20 -18.37 2.94
CA THR A 385 13.55 -18.66 1.55
C THR A 385 14.49 -17.60 0.97
N SER A 386 15.17 -17.94 -0.11
CA SER A 386 15.94 -17.04 -0.97
C SER A 386 15.46 -17.13 -2.42
N GLY A 387 16.01 -16.28 -3.28
CA GLY A 387 15.81 -16.34 -4.73
C GLY A 387 15.22 -15.06 -5.29
N VAL A 388 14.75 -15.17 -6.54
CA VAL A 388 14.02 -14.10 -7.21
C VAL A 388 12.54 -14.18 -6.89
N ILE A 389 11.95 -13.04 -6.59
CA ILE A 389 10.51 -12.81 -6.53
C ILE A 389 10.18 -11.91 -7.73
N ASP A 390 9.53 -12.50 -8.73
CA ASP A 390 9.00 -11.74 -9.85
C ASP A 390 7.80 -10.92 -9.38
N LEU A 391 7.79 -9.61 -9.64
CA LEU A 391 6.69 -8.72 -9.29
C LEU A 391 5.65 -8.60 -10.41
N GLU A 392 5.83 -9.31 -11.53
CA GLU A 392 4.81 -9.49 -12.57
C GLU A 392 4.35 -8.15 -13.18
N GLU A 393 5.29 -7.26 -13.49
CA GLU A 393 5.05 -5.92 -14.05
C GLU A 393 4.16 -5.04 -13.15
N GLN A 394 4.24 -5.27 -11.83
CA GLN A 394 3.43 -4.54 -10.84
C GLN A 394 4.28 -4.00 -9.71
N ARG A 395 3.89 -2.83 -9.22
CA ARG A 395 4.43 -2.23 -8.00
C ARG A 395 4.10 -3.07 -6.78
N LEU A 396 5.06 -3.19 -5.87
CA LEU A 396 4.84 -3.66 -4.51
C LEU A 396 4.76 -2.46 -3.57
N THR A 397 3.55 -2.06 -3.19
CA THR A 397 3.33 -0.97 -2.23
C THR A 397 3.16 -1.50 -0.80
N VAL A 398 3.90 -0.91 0.14
CA VAL A 398 3.63 -0.99 1.58
C VAL A 398 2.72 0.17 1.92
N VAL A 399 1.48 -0.12 2.32
CA VAL A 399 0.43 0.90 2.58
C VAL A 399 0.01 0.99 4.05
N ASN A 400 0.58 0.13 4.91
CA ASN A 400 0.29 0.12 6.33
C ASN A 400 1.59 0.33 7.10
N ASP A 401 1.53 1.17 8.12
CA ASP A 401 2.65 1.55 8.97
C ASP A 401 3.28 0.36 9.71
N GLU A 402 4.40 0.62 10.39
CA GLU A 402 5.00 -0.32 11.35
C GLU A 402 5.43 -1.66 10.72
N LEU A 403 6.20 -1.59 9.63
CA LEU A 403 6.74 -2.77 8.93
C LEU A 403 8.27 -2.85 9.02
N TYR A 404 8.79 -4.03 9.32
CA TYR A 404 10.20 -4.35 9.13
C TYR A 404 10.33 -5.51 8.13
N LEU A 405 10.77 -5.19 6.91
CA LEU A 405 11.11 -6.15 5.87
C LEU A 405 12.57 -6.58 5.98
N ALA A 406 12.81 -7.66 6.72
CA ALA A 406 14.15 -8.07 7.15
C ALA A 406 14.83 -9.04 6.18
N GLY A 407 15.34 -8.54 5.05
CA GLY A 407 16.04 -9.32 4.01
C GLY A 407 17.28 -10.06 4.50
N GLN A 408 17.93 -9.59 5.58
CA GLN A 408 19.09 -10.23 6.21
C GLN A 408 18.79 -11.65 6.74
N THR A 409 17.51 -11.93 7.00
CA THR A 409 17.07 -13.23 7.52
C THR A 409 17.08 -14.33 6.46
N ALA A 410 17.00 -13.96 5.18
CA ALA A 410 17.02 -14.88 4.05
C ALA A 410 18.34 -15.69 4.00
N PRO A 411 18.29 -16.99 3.67
CA PRO A 411 19.50 -17.72 3.30
C PRO A 411 20.15 -17.11 2.05
N SER A 412 21.44 -17.40 1.81
CA SER A 412 22.13 -17.06 0.56
C SER A 412 21.32 -17.56 -0.65
N PRO A 413 21.20 -16.81 -1.76
CA PRO A 413 21.84 -15.51 -2.03
C PRO A 413 21.04 -14.28 -1.59
N GLY A 414 20.03 -14.44 -0.73
CA GLY A 414 19.09 -13.39 -0.34
C GLY A 414 17.85 -13.30 -1.23
N ILE A 415 17.17 -12.16 -1.19
CA ILE A 415 15.96 -11.88 -1.96
C ILE A 415 16.27 -10.84 -3.04
N THR A 416 15.71 -11.03 -4.21
CA THR A 416 15.77 -10.07 -5.33
C THR A 416 14.39 -9.93 -5.93
N LEU A 417 13.89 -8.70 -6.00
CA LEU A 417 12.64 -8.35 -6.67
C LEU A 417 12.97 -7.99 -8.13
N THR A 418 12.18 -8.47 -9.08
CA THR A 418 12.34 -8.15 -10.52
C THR A 418 11.00 -7.73 -11.14
N HIS A 419 11.02 -7.06 -12.29
CA HIS A 419 9.81 -6.64 -13.03
C HIS A 419 8.81 -5.84 -12.18
N GLY A 420 9.32 -4.95 -11.34
CA GLY A 420 8.51 -4.08 -10.49
C GLY A 420 9.37 -3.35 -9.49
N ASP A 421 8.77 -2.33 -8.89
CA ASP A 421 9.38 -1.43 -7.92
C ASP A 421 8.82 -1.68 -6.50
N LEU A 422 9.51 -1.13 -5.50
CA LEU A 422 9.10 -1.19 -4.10
C LEU A 422 8.78 0.21 -3.59
N TRP A 423 7.52 0.44 -3.26
CA TRP A 423 7.04 1.72 -2.73
C TRP A 423 6.66 1.59 -1.26
N ILE A 424 7.30 2.40 -0.41
CA ILE A 424 7.06 2.47 1.03
C ILE A 424 6.15 3.66 1.30
N ASP A 425 4.85 3.49 1.09
CA ASP A 425 3.81 4.51 1.28
C ASP A 425 3.13 4.37 2.65
N ALA A 426 3.99 4.39 3.68
CA ALA A 426 3.62 4.16 5.07
C ALA A 426 4.71 4.71 6.01
N ASP A 427 4.35 4.89 7.27
CA ASP A 427 5.24 5.41 8.31
C ASP A 427 5.94 4.29 9.08
N ASP A 428 7.02 4.65 9.77
CA ASP A 428 7.73 3.76 10.70
C ASP A 428 8.25 2.46 10.04
N CYS A 429 8.58 2.49 8.75
CA CYS A 429 9.00 1.31 8.00
C CYS A 429 10.53 1.15 7.91
N VAL A 430 11.00 -0.09 8.03
CA VAL A 430 12.39 -0.48 7.84
C VAL A 430 12.50 -1.51 6.73
N VAL A 431 13.24 -1.19 5.68
CA VAL A 431 13.59 -2.11 4.59
C VAL A 431 15.10 -2.34 4.61
N GLN A 432 15.52 -3.61 4.76
CA GLN A 432 16.93 -3.94 4.89
C GLN A 432 17.34 -5.15 4.04
N HIS A 433 18.53 -5.10 3.44
CA HIS A 433 19.17 -6.27 2.78
C HIS A 433 18.36 -6.91 1.65
N LEU A 434 17.71 -6.09 0.82
CA LEU A 434 17.00 -6.51 -0.38
C LEU A 434 17.67 -6.00 -1.65
N ARG A 435 17.36 -6.67 -2.77
CA ARG A 435 17.67 -6.19 -4.12
C ARG A 435 16.38 -5.89 -4.85
N VAL A 436 16.30 -4.76 -5.53
CA VAL A 436 15.18 -4.41 -6.42
C VAL A 436 15.74 -4.11 -7.80
N ARG A 437 15.22 -4.80 -8.80
CA ARG A 437 15.75 -4.82 -10.17
C ARG A 437 14.59 -4.78 -11.17
N PRO A 438 13.90 -3.65 -11.34
CA PRO A 438 12.72 -3.56 -12.21
C PRO A 438 13.06 -3.95 -13.64
N GLY A 439 14.12 -3.37 -14.22
CA GLY A 439 14.54 -3.51 -15.62
C GLY A 439 13.52 -2.93 -16.60
N ASP A 440 13.78 -3.08 -17.89
CA ASP A 440 12.85 -2.67 -18.96
C ASP A 440 11.65 -3.64 -19.12
N ALA A 441 11.62 -4.74 -18.36
CA ALA A 441 10.65 -5.82 -18.42
C ALA A 441 10.44 -6.43 -19.82
N ASN A 442 11.39 -6.27 -20.74
CA ASN A 442 11.28 -6.57 -22.16
C ASN A 442 10.14 -5.81 -22.86
N LEU A 443 9.73 -4.67 -22.32
CA LEU A 443 8.75 -3.77 -22.89
C LEU A 443 9.44 -2.76 -23.84
N THR A 444 8.64 -2.05 -24.64
CA THR A 444 9.13 -1.07 -25.62
C THR A 444 8.95 0.36 -25.12
N GLU A 445 9.61 1.33 -25.75
CA GLU A 445 9.39 2.79 -25.53
C GLU A 445 7.94 3.26 -25.70
N GLU A 446 7.10 2.46 -26.37
CA GLU A 446 5.67 2.74 -26.52
C GLU A 446 4.86 2.32 -25.28
N SER A 447 5.50 1.69 -24.29
CA SER A 447 4.88 1.35 -23.00
C SER A 447 4.98 2.53 -22.02
N ASP A 448 4.04 2.59 -21.07
CA ASP A 448 4.11 3.51 -19.93
C ASP A 448 4.93 2.90 -18.76
N TRP A 449 5.91 2.04 -19.06
CA TRP A 449 6.71 1.33 -18.05
C TRP A 449 7.86 2.20 -17.54
N GLU A 450 7.64 2.85 -16.41
CA GLU A 450 8.60 3.79 -15.81
C GLU A 450 8.84 3.49 -14.33
N PRO A 451 9.24 2.26 -13.98
CA PRO A 451 9.45 1.92 -12.59
C PRO A 451 10.62 2.71 -11.99
N ASP A 452 10.42 3.17 -10.76
CA ASP A 452 11.51 3.45 -9.84
C ASP A 452 12.13 2.12 -9.37
N GLY A 453 13.18 2.16 -8.56
CA GLY A 453 13.67 0.98 -7.86
C GLY A 453 13.03 0.84 -6.48
N ILE A 454 13.50 1.65 -5.53
CA ILE A 454 12.92 1.76 -4.18
C ILE A 454 12.55 3.21 -3.92
N ARG A 455 11.37 3.45 -3.39
CA ARG A 455 10.91 4.81 -3.06
C ARG A 455 10.13 4.87 -1.75
N THR A 456 10.26 5.95 -0.99
CA THR A 456 9.28 6.30 0.06
C THR A 456 8.14 7.13 -0.53
N GLY A 457 6.93 6.91 0.00
CA GLY A 457 5.73 7.69 -0.30
C GLY A 457 5.88 9.15 0.11
N ASP A 458 5.03 9.97 -0.47
CA ASP A 458 4.96 11.37 -0.13
C ASP A 458 4.27 11.52 1.23
N ARG A 459 4.67 12.51 2.04
CA ARG A 459 4.15 12.76 3.39
C ARG A 459 4.30 11.58 4.35
N THR A 460 5.30 10.73 4.12
CA THR A 460 5.66 9.64 5.03
C THR A 460 6.69 10.07 6.05
N GLU A 461 6.72 9.40 7.20
CA GLU A 461 7.57 9.71 8.33
C GLU A 461 8.35 8.48 8.86
N ASN A 462 9.55 8.73 9.37
CA ASN A 462 10.37 7.77 10.11
C ASN A 462 10.74 6.48 9.35
N ASN A 463 11.17 6.63 8.09
CA ASN A 463 11.51 5.50 7.22
C ASN A 463 13.01 5.24 7.11
N VAL A 464 13.39 3.95 7.13
CA VAL A 464 14.78 3.49 7.00
C VAL A 464 14.92 2.54 5.81
N ILE A 465 15.82 2.87 4.89
CA ILE A 465 16.27 1.98 3.81
C ILE A 465 17.77 1.76 4.02
N ASP A 466 18.14 0.57 4.46
CA ASP A 466 19.53 0.28 4.82
C ASP A 466 20.05 -1.00 4.13
N HIS A 467 21.30 -0.97 3.67
CA HIS A 467 21.90 -2.10 2.97
C HIS A 467 20.99 -2.64 1.85
N CYS A 468 20.43 -1.80 0.99
CA CYS A 468 19.68 -2.27 -0.18
C CYS A 468 20.51 -2.13 -1.44
N THR A 469 20.22 -2.94 -2.45
CA THR A 469 20.74 -2.73 -3.80
C THR A 469 19.58 -2.46 -4.74
N THR A 470 19.70 -1.40 -5.51
CA THR A 470 18.76 -1.06 -6.57
C THR A 470 19.52 -0.83 -7.85
N THR A 471 19.03 -1.44 -8.93
CA THR A 471 19.60 -1.27 -10.26
C THR A 471 18.52 -1.43 -11.32
N TRP A 472 18.74 -0.85 -12.49
CA TRP A 472 17.88 -1.02 -13.66
C TRP A 472 16.47 -0.46 -13.47
N ALA A 473 16.30 0.55 -12.61
CA ALA A 473 15.12 1.40 -12.69
C ALA A 473 15.13 2.18 -14.01
N VAL A 474 13.94 2.57 -14.46
CA VAL A 474 13.75 3.37 -15.68
C VAL A 474 13.60 4.85 -15.33
N ASP A 475 12.98 5.21 -14.21
CA ASP A 475 13.00 6.60 -13.71
C ASP A 475 14.17 6.79 -12.72
N GLU A 476 13.99 6.44 -11.44
CA GLU A 476 15.08 6.52 -10.45
C GLU A 476 15.33 5.23 -9.69
N ASN A 477 16.60 4.93 -9.45
CA ASN A 477 16.97 3.75 -8.68
C ASN A 477 16.52 3.82 -7.21
N LEU A 478 16.74 4.94 -6.50
CA LEU A 478 16.28 5.10 -5.11
C LEU A 478 15.88 6.54 -4.80
N SER A 479 14.61 6.78 -4.51
CA SER A 479 14.10 8.14 -4.24
C SER A 479 13.45 8.25 -2.85
N VAL A 480 13.39 9.48 -2.34
CA VAL A 480 12.69 9.84 -1.11
C VAL A 480 11.55 10.77 -1.48
N GLY A 481 10.35 10.46 -0.98
CA GLY A 481 9.11 11.16 -1.28
C GLY A 481 9.10 12.64 -0.90
N TYR A 482 8.07 13.33 -1.39
CA TYR A 482 7.83 14.76 -1.12
C TYR A 482 7.27 14.94 0.30
N ASP A 483 7.51 16.09 0.91
CA ASP A 483 6.98 16.45 2.24
C ASP A 483 7.23 15.38 3.33
N THR A 484 8.28 14.54 3.19
CA THR A 484 8.63 13.51 4.19
C THR A 484 9.31 14.11 5.40
N GLU A 485 9.26 13.42 6.54
CA GLU A 485 10.07 13.74 7.71
C GLU A 485 10.87 12.52 8.20
N ASN A 486 12.14 12.74 8.58
CA ASN A 486 12.97 11.75 9.26
C ASN A 486 13.18 10.47 8.43
N THR A 487 13.82 10.61 7.26
CA THR A 487 14.16 9.46 6.40
C THR A 487 15.67 9.18 6.42
N THR A 488 16.06 7.91 6.57
CA THR A 488 17.46 7.46 6.52
C THR A 488 17.68 6.46 5.39
N VAL A 489 18.56 6.79 4.45
CA VAL A 489 19.06 5.90 3.40
C VAL A 489 20.54 5.66 3.63
N SER A 490 20.90 4.42 4.00
CA SER A 490 22.26 4.07 4.37
C SER A 490 22.80 2.82 3.71
N ASN A 491 24.11 2.80 3.46
CA ASN A 491 24.82 1.62 2.95
C ASN A 491 24.20 1.03 1.67
N CYS A 492 23.49 1.80 0.86
CA CYS A 492 22.79 1.30 -0.33
C CYS A 492 23.65 1.40 -1.60
N LEU A 493 23.56 0.39 -2.46
CA LEU A 493 24.14 0.39 -3.80
C LEU A 493 23.07 0.81 -4.80
N ILE A 494 23.24 1.98 -5.39
CA ILE A 494 22.28 2.66 -6.25
C ILE A 494 22.94 2.81 -7.63
N ALA A 495 22.72 1.85 -8.53
CA ALA A 495 23.58 1.73 -9.70
C ALA A 495 22.88 1.33 -11.00
N GLU A 496 23.42 1.77 -12.13
CA GLU A 496 22.96 1.36 -13.47
C GLU A 496 21.44 1.51 -13.68
N PRO A 497 20.85 2.71 -13.47
CA PRO A 497 19.55 2.99 -14.05
C PRO A 497 19.66 2.89 -15.58
N LEU A 498 18.56 2.53 -16.25
CA LEU A 498 18.57 2.33 -17.70
C LEU A 498 18.50 3.68 -18.41
N GLN A 499 19.56 4.03 -19.15
CA GLN A 499 19.73 5.37 -19.70
C GLN A 499 18.77 5.65 -20.86
N ASP A 500 18.79 4.85 -21.92
CA ASP A 500 17.91 4.99 -23.08
C ASP A 500 16.96 3.78 -23.17
N ALA A 501 15.89 3.81 -22.36
CA ALA A 501 14.94 2.71 -22.20
C ALA A 501 13.49 3.17 -22.42
N THR A 502 12.55 2.71 -21.60
CA THR A 502 11.10 2.90 -21.81
C THR A 502 10.54 4.24 -21.34
N HIS A 503 11.37 5.16 -20.85
CA HIS A 503 10.90 6.42 -20.28
C HIS A 503 10.41 7.43 -21.35
N HIS A 504 9.19 7.96 -21.19
CA HIS A 504 8.49 8.84 -22.14
C HIS A 504 9.21 10.17 -22.41
N LYS A 505 10.06 10.62 -21.49
CA LYS A 505 10.89 11.83 -21.67
C LYS A 505 12.19 11.56 -22.44
N GLY A 506 12.42 10.34 -22.92
CA GLY A 506 13.71 9.86 -23.45
C GLY A 506 14.70 9.62 -22.31
N ASP A 507 16.00 9.71 -22.62
CA ASP A 507 17.14 9.56 -21.71
C ASP A 507 16.83 9.81 -20.21
N HIS A 508 16.87 8.75 -19.39
CA HIS A 508 16.54 8.75 -17.96
C HIS A 508 17.38 7.74 -17.14
N GLY A 509 18.68 8.01 -16.98
CA GLY A 509 19.55 7.21 -16.10
C GLY A 509 19.75 7.81 -14.71
N TYR A 510 18.73 7.89 -13.85
CA TYR A 510 18.82 8.67 -12.60
C TYR A 510 19.06 7.87 -11.31
N GLY A 511 19.87 8.44 -10.43
CA GLY A 511 20.22 7.85 -9.14
C GLY A 511 19.14 7.99 -8.09
N SER A 512 18.96 9.21 -7.59
CA SER A 512 18.10 9.53 -6.44
C SER A 512 17.55 10.95 -6.49
N LEU A 513 16.22 11.06 -6.38
CA LEU A 513 15.51 12.31 -6.16
C LEU A 513 14.99 12.37 -4.73
N ILE A 514 15.25 13.49 -4.06
CA ILE A 514 14.71 13.81 -2.74
C ILE A 514 13.66 14.89 -2.93
N GLY A 515 12.40 14.55 -2.66
CA GLY A 515 11.23 15.37 -2.95
C GLY A 515 11.25 16.77 -2.30
N ASN A 516 10.37 17.66 -2.80
CA ASN A 516 10.23 19.00 -2.25
C ASN A 516 9.91 18.94 -0.76
N ASN A 517 10.43 19.88 0.00
CA ASN A 517 10.17 20.04 1.45
C ASN A 517 10.45 18.80 2.30
N ALA A 518 11.19 17.81 1.80
CA ALA A 518 11.63 16.69 2.61
C ALA A 518 12.55 17.20 3.73
N GLU A 519 12.20 16.90 4.98
CA GLU A 519 12.88 17.37 6.18
C GLU A 519 13.61 16.20 6.87
N ASN A 520 14.76 16.50 7.48
CA ASN A 520 15.58 15.52 8.21
C ASN A 520 15.88 14.24 7.39
N VAL A 521 16.43 14.41 6.18
CA VAL A 521 16.87 13.28 5.35
C VAL A 521 18.36 13.01 5.55
N ALA A 522 18.74 11.76 5.81
CA ALA A 522 20.14 11.33 5.90
C ALA A 522 20.47 10.34 4.78
N LEU A 523 21.43 10.68 3.92
CA LEU A 523 21.99 9.83 2.87
C LEU A 523 23.45 9.51 3.22
N ALA A 524 23.71 8.33 3.81
CA ALA A 524 25.02 8.02 4.40
C ALA A 524 25.62 6.67 3.99
N GLY A 525 26.88 6.64 3.55
CA GLY A 525 27.56 5.38 3.23
C GLY A 525 27.11 4.70 1.93
N ASN A 526 26.38 5.42 1.07
CA ASN A 526 25.84 4.90 -0.18
C ASN A 526 26.86 4.93 -1.32
N VAL A 527 26.59 4.16 -2.37
CA VAL A 527 27.31 4.22 -3.64
C VAL A 527 26.31 4.49 -4.77
N TRP A 528 26.47 5.63 -5.44
CA TRP A 528 25.85 5.91 -6.72
C TRP A 528 26.83 5.55 -7.83
N ALA A 529 26.52 4.55 -8.67
CA ALA A 529 27.46 4.07 -9.68
C ALA A 529 26.82 3.94 -11.06
N HIS A 530 27.43 4.53 -12.08
CA HIS A 530 26.91 4.51 -13.45
C HIS A 530 25.54 5.17 -13.58
N ASN A 531 25.27 6.17 -12.73
CA ASN A 531 24.07 6.99 -12.81
C ASN A 531 24.40 8.24 -13.59
N TYR A 532 23.55 8.63 -14.52
CA TYR A 532 23.75 9.81 -15.33
C TYR A 532 23.62 11.09 -14.49
N ASP A 533 22.49 11.30 -13.84
CA ASP A 533 22.17 12.52 -13.07
C ASP A 533 21.45 12.13 -11.75
N ARG A 534 21.13 13.13 -10.92
CA ARG A 534 20.47 13.02 -9.62
C ARG A 534 21.30 12.17 -8.65
N ASN A 535 22.52 12.62 -8.32
CA ASN A 535 23.46 11.88 -7.45
C ASN A 535 23.88 12.63 -6.17
N PRO A 536 22.95 12.99 -5.25
CA PRO A 536 21.50 13.02 -5.39
C PRO A 536 20.99 14.35 -5.97
N ARG A 537 19.74 14.41 -6.42
CA ARG A 537 19.03 15.70 -6.59
C ARG A 537 18.22 16.02 -5.34
N LEU A 538 18.50 17.16 -4.76
CA LEU A 538 17.82 17.76 -3.63
C LEU A 538 16.82 18.78 -4.15
N LYS A 539 15.53 18.45 -4.17
CA LYS A 539 14.50 19.36 -4.67
C LYS A 539 14.13 20.46 -3.67
N GLU A 540 13.39 21.46 -4.17
CA GLU A 540 13.11 22.73 -3.51
C GLU A 540 12.71 22.59 -2.04
N GLY A 541 13.27 23.43 -1.18
CA GLY A 541 12.90 23.50 0.24
C GLY A 541 13.44 22.39 1.15
N ASN A 542 14.14 21.37 0.63
CA ASN A 542 14.52 20.22 1.44
C ASN A 542 15.66 20.48 2.47
N ARG A 543 15.80 19.57 3.44
CA ARG A 543 16.81 19.55 4.52
C ARG A 543 17.50 18.19 4.57
N THR A 544 18.71 18.10 4.00
CA THR A 544 19.38 16.80 3.77
C THR A 544 20.84 16.76 4.22
N VAL A 545 21.26 15.67 4.83
CA VAL A 545 22.68 15.31 5.02
C VAL A 545 23.09 14.31 3.94
N VAL A 546 24.20 14.60 3.25
CA VAL A 546 24.84 13.71 2.28
C VAL A 546 26.26 13.44 2.79
N ALA A 547 26.49 12.27 3.39
CA ALA A 547 27.76 11.97 4.02
C ALA A 547 28.37 10.61 3.70
N ASN A 548 29.70 10.52 3.64
CA ASN A 548 30.41 9.24 3.49
C ASN A 548 30.01 8.44 2.22
N ASN A 549 29.58 9.10 1.15
CA ASN A 549 29.12 8.41 -0.06
C ASN A 549 30.18 8.38 -1.15
N VAL A 550 30.01 7.48 -2.12
CA VAL A 550 30.79 7.47 -3.37
C VAL A 550 29.86 7.69 -4.56
N MET A 551 30.15 8.70 -5.37
CA MET A 551 29.51 8.94 -6.67
C MET A 551 30.52 8.55 -7.75
N TYR A 552 30.24 7.51 -8.51
CA TYR A 552 31.16 6.90 -9.47
C TYR A 552 30.58 6.86 -10.89
N HIS A 553 31.32 7.38 -11.87
CA HIS A 553 30.91 7.44 -13.26
C HIS A 553 29.52 8.10 -13.42
N TYR A 554 29.51 9.41 -13.27
CA TYR A 554 28.30 10.23 -13.28
C TYR A 554 28.48 11.48 -14.16
N ARG A 555 27.39 11.99 -14.71
CA ARG A 555 27.39 13.29 -15.42
C ARG A 555 27.25 14.42 -14.42
N ASP A 556 26.22 14.34 -13.58
CA ASP A 556 25.87 15.39 -12.63
C ASP A 556 25.85 14.82 -11.19
N GLY A 557 26.50 15.56 -10.29
CA GLY A 557 26.69 15.17 -8.89
C GLY A 557 25.48 15.52 -8.01
N ALA A 558 25.74 16.17 -6.88
CA ALA A 558 24.72 16.69 -5.98
C ALA A 558 24.08 17.97 -6.56
N TRP A 559 22.84 17.86 -7.03
CA TRP A 559 22.06 18.98 -7.55
C TRP A 559 21.13 19.53 -6.48
N MET A 560 21.30 20.80 -6.11
CA MET A 560 20.47 21.51 -5.13
C MET A 560 19.54 22.51 -5.80
N ASP A 561 18.23 22.28 -5.74
CA ASP A 561 17.21 23.25 -6.14
C ASP A 561 17.16 24.43 -5.14
N PRO A 562 16.45 25.54 -5.45
CA PRO A 562 16.32 26.68 -4.55
C PRO A 562 15.77 26.32 -3.16
N ASP A 563 16.03 27.17 -2.16
CA ASP A 563 15.55 27.05 -0.78
C ASP A 563 15.94 25.76 -0.03
N THR A 564 16.79 24.93 -0.63
CA THR A 564 17.39 23.74 0.01
C THR A 564 18.48 24.12 1.00
N LYS A 565 18.63 23.32 2.06
CA LYS A 565 19.77 23.40 2.98
C LYS A 565 20.37 22.03 3.21
N ALA A 566 21.68 21.91 2.98
CA ALA A 566 22.35 20.62 3.10
C ALA A 566 23.68 20.67 3.88
N SER A 567 24.02 19.55 4.51
CA SER A 567 25.39 19.23 4.93
C SER A 567 25.92 18.16 3.99
N ILE A 568 26.92 18.48 3.18
CA ILE A 568 27.54 17.58 2.20
C ILE A 568 28.99 17.36 2.62
N GLU A 569 29.29 16.22 3.25
CA GLU A 569 30.57 16.02 3.94
C GLU A 569 31.16 14.62 3.80
N GLY A 570 32.45 14.48 3.55
CA GLY A 570 33.10 13.18 3.50
C GLY A 570 32.74 12.35 2.26
N ASN A 571 32.32 12.96 1.15
CA ASN A 571 31.94 12.22 -0.06
C ASN A 571 33.09 12.16 -1.07
N VAL A 572 33.14 11.07 -1.84
CA VAL A 572 34.10 10.89 -2.93
C VAL A 572 33.37 10.89 -4.27
N PHE A 573 33.68 11.88 -5.08
CA PHE A 573 33.23 12.04 -6.44
C PHE A 573 34.31 11.48 -7.37
N ARG A 574 33.99 10.49 -8.19
CA ARG A 574 34.99 9.78 -9.00
C ARG A 574 34.53 9.57 -10.44
N ARG A 575 35.43 9.88 -11.38
CA ARG A 575 35.25 9.69 -12.84
C ARG A 575 34.03 10.46 -13.39
N PRO A 576 33.93 11.80 -13.21
CA PRO A 576 32.87 12.58 -13.83
C PRO A 576 32.95 12.51 -15.36
N VAL A 577 31.80 12.60 -16.04
CA VAL A 577 31.72 12.62 -17.52
C VAL A 577 31.35 13.99 -18.10
N SER A 578 31.11 14.97 -17.23
CA SER A 578 30.84 16.37 -17.59
C SER A 578 31.84 17.31 -16.88
N ASP A 579 31.79 18.60 -17.20
CA ASP A 579 32.53 19.67 -16.49
C ASP A 579 31.68 20.33 -15.38
N GLN A 580 30.48 19.83 -15.09
CA GLN A 580 29.57 20.39 -14.09
C GLN A 580 30.18 20.31 -12.68
N PRO A 581 30.03 21.32 -11.82
CA PRO A 581 30.48 21.22 -10.43
C PRO A 581 29.82 20.05 -9.70
N ASN A 582 30.55 19.40 -8.78
CA ASN A 582 30.05 18.22 -8.05
C ASN A 582 28.89 18.55 -7.10
N VAL A 583 28.86 19.76 -6.55
CA VAL A 583 27.74 20.34 -5.81
C VAL A 583 27.31 21.59 -6.54
N PHE A 584 26.11 21.63 -7.09
CA PHE A 584 25.64 22.70 -7.97
C PHE A 584 24.16 23.01 -7.79
N GLY A 585 23.70 24.11 -8.41
CA GLY A 585 22.32 24.61 -8.30
C GLY A 585 22.27 25.88 -7.45
N ASP A 586 21.18 26.10 -6.71
CA ASP A 586 20.82 27.39 -6.09
C ASP A 586 20.53 27.30 -4.57
N GLY A 587 21.01 26.24 -3.90
CA GLY A 587 20.79 25.99 -2.48
C GLY A 587 21.89 26.51 -1.53
N ASP A 588 21.64 26.38 -0.22
CA ASP A 588 22.61 26.67 0.84
C ASP A 588 23.28 25.38 1.34
N ALA A 589 24.61 25.28 1.31
CA ALA A 589 25.31 24.06 1.71
C ALA A 589 26.52 24.29 2.62
N TYR A 590 26.61 23.51 3.69
CA TYR A 590 27.91 23.26 4.33
C TYR A 590 28.62 22.15 3.55
N VAL A 591 29.78 22.47 2.96
CA VAL A 591 30.55 21.53 2.13
C VAL A 591 31.95 21.37 2.71
N ALA A 592 32.27 20.17 3.22
CA ALA A 592 33.55 19.88 3.87
C ALA A 592 34.06 18.47 3.51
N ASP A 593 35.37 18.26 3.50
CA ASP A 593 36.02 16.94 3.27
C ASP A 593 35.45 16.12 2.10
N ASN A 594 35.05 16.77 1.00
CA ASN A 594 34.68 16.06 -0.23
C ASN A 594 35.86 16.04 -1.19
N VAL A 595 36.07 14.93 -1.88
CA VAL A 595 37.19 14.72 -2.80
C VAL A 595 36.69 14.42 -4.20
N LEU A 596 37.38 14.97 -5.21
CA LEU A 596 37.21 14.61 -6.61
C LEU A 596 38.41 13.76 -7.07
N GLU A 597 38.12 12.62 -7.68
CA GLU A 597 39.10 11.72 -8.30
C GLU A 597 38.82 11.55 -9.80
N GLY A 598 39.85 11.75 -10.65
CA GLY A 598 39.73 11.47 -12.09
C GLY A 598 39.01 12.55 -12.91
N GLY A 599 38.93 13.78 -12.40
CA GLY A 599 38.42 14.96 -13.10
C GLY A 599 38.96 16.26 -12.49
N ASP A 600 38.64 17.40 -13.11
CA ASP A 600 39.07 18.74 -12.69
C ASP A 600 37.86 19.66 -12.36
N ASN A 601 36.67 19.08 -12.23
CA ASN A 601 35.42 19.78 -11.92
C ASN A 601 35.55 20.59 -10.62
N PRO A 602 34.99 21.81 -10.56
CA PRO A 602 34.86 22.51 -9.29
C PRO A 602 34.05 21.67 -8.30
N MET A 603 34.49 21.59 -7.04
CA MET A 603 33.70 20.87 -6.04
C MET A 603 32.34 21.54 -5.78
N VAL A 604 32.29 22.88 -5.82
CA VAL A 604 31.06 23.64 -5.58
C VAL A 604 30.91 24.71 -6.67
N GLY A 605 29.73 24.77 -7.28
CA GLY A 605 29.38 25.76 -8.30
C GLY A 605 29.01 27.13 -7.72
N ASP A 606 28.99 28.14 -8.59
CA ASP A 606 28.79 29.55 -8.21
C ASP A 606 27.38 29.87 -7.70
N GLY A 607 26.37 29.05 -8.01
CA GLY A 607 24.99 29.23 -7.54
C GLY A 607 24.77 28.76 -6.09
N ILE A 608 25.69 27.96 -5.54
CA ILE A 608 25.57 27.45 -4.17
C ILE A 608 26.07 28.48 -3.16
N THR A 609 25.23 28.80 -2.18
CA THR A 609 25.63 29.59 -1.02
C THR A 609 26.33 28.69 -0.01
N ARG A 610 27.64 28.87 0.16
CA ARG A 610 28.40 28.10 1.16
C ARG A 610 28.12 28.60 2.58
N LEU A 611 27.80 27.68 3.48
CA LEU A 611 27.58 27.92 4.90
C LEU A 611 28.86 27.69 5.72
N ASP A 612 29.01 28.44 6.82
CA ASP A 612 30.16 28.31 7.74
C ASP A 612 30.02 27.13 8.73
N SER A 613 28.82 26.58 8.88
CA SER A 613 28.50 25.45 9.78
C SER A 613 27.39 24.59 9.21
N ARG A 614 27.36 23.31 9.59
CA ARG A 614 26.30 22.35 9.27
C ARG A 614 24.91 22.93 9.62
N PRO A 615 23.98 23.08 8.65
CA PRO A 615 22.61 23.52 8.94
C PRO A 615 21.78 22.45 9.66
N LEU A 616 22.13 21.18 9.48
CA LEU A 616 21.54 20.01 10.11
C LEU A 616 22.57 18.87 10.21
N TRP A 617 22.45 18.00 11.22
CA TRP A 617 23.29 16.82 11.39
C TRP A 617 22.65 15.83 12.40
N PRO A 618 22.54 14.52 12.11
CA PRO A 618 22.14 13.52 13.10
C PRO A 618 23.16 13.42 14.24
N GLU A 619 22.71 13.17 15.48
CA GLU A 619 23.59 13.18 16.66
C GLU A 619 24.70 12.12 16.59
N ASP A 620 24.37 10.92 16.09
CA ASP A 620 25.25 9.74 16.10
C ASP A 620 26.02 9.52 14.77
N LEU A 621 25.74 10.32 13.73
CA LEU A 621 26.44 10.18 12.43
C LEU A 621 27.87 10.71 12.51
N GLU A 622 28.84 9.82 12.30
CA GLU A 622 30.26 10.16 12.21
C GLU A 622 30.71 10.32 10.74
N VAL A 623 31.61 11.28 10.52
CA VAL A 623 32.23 11.50 9.20
C VAL A 623 33.49 10.63 9.09
N LEU A 624 33.56 9.83 8.03
CA LEU A 624 34.78 9.17 7.62
C LEU A 624 35.68 10.16 6.89
N GLY A 625 36.99 10.07 7.11
CA GLY A 625 37.94 10.78 6.27
C GLY A 625 37.77 10.32 4.83
N SER A 626 37.69 11.27 3.89
CA SER A 626 37.48 10.98 2.46
C SER A 626 38.44 9.93 1.86
N ASP A 627 39.67 9.83 2.37
CA ASP A 627 40.66 8.81 1.99
C ASP A 627 40.22 7.35 2.30
N ASP A 628 39.35 7.15 3.29
CA ASP A 628 38.87 5.84 3.73
C ASP A 628 37.51 5.46 3.11
N VAL A 629 36.75 6.44 2.59
CA VAL A 629 35.36 6.29 2.14
C VAL A 629 35.22 5.30 0.99
N VAL A 630 36.10 5.34 -0.01
CA VAL A 630 36.02 4.40 -1.16
C VAL A 630 36.24 2.97 -0.70
N ALA A 631 37.27 2.73 0.14
CA ALA A 631 37.58 1.41 0.65
C ALA A 631 36.43 0.88 1.53
N HIS A 632 35.92 1.73 2.43
CA HIS A 632 34.79 1.42 3.29
C HIS A 632 33.54 1.03 2.47
N ASN A 633 33.14 1.85 1.50
CA ASN A 633 31.91 1.61 0.75
C ASN A 633 32.05 0.39 -0.17
N LEU A 634 33.22 0.14 -0.77
CA LEU A 634 33.49 -1.08 -1.54
C LEU A 634 33.34 -2.37 -0.71
N GLU A 635 33.67 -2.30 0.58
CA GLU A 635 33.52 -3.42 1.51
C GLU A 635 32.06 -3.58 1.92
N ASN A 636 31.39 -2.49 2.31
CA ASN A 636 30.13 -2.54 3.06
C ASN A 636 28.85 -2.25 2.26
N VAL A 637 28.89 -1.70 1.06
CA VAL A 637 27.65 -1.22 0.41
C VAL A 637 26.74 -2.37 -0.09
N GLY A 638 25.43 -2.19 -0.09
CA GLY A 638 24.45 -3.00 -0.83
C GLY A 638 23.84 -4.15 -0.03
N ALA A 639 23.00 -4.93 -0.72
CA ALA A 639 22.10 -5.93 -0.13
C ALA A 639 22.78 -6.96 0.78
N ARG A 640 23.94 -7.50 0.39
CA ARG A 640 24.65 -8.54 1.14
C ARG A 640 26.15 -8.46 0.87
N PRO A 641 26.88 -7.55 1.53
CA PRO A 641 28.30 -7.34 1.24
C PRO A 641 29.17 -8.59 1.46
N ALA A 642 28.85 -9.42 2.46
CA ALA A 642 29.53 -10.71 2.67
C ALA A 642 29.16 -11.81 1.65
N ASP A 643 28.11 -11.62 0.84
CA ASP A 643 27.54 -12.63 -0.06
C ASP A 643 26.88 -11.97 -1.30
N ARG A 644 27.70 -11.24 -2.07
CA ARG A 644 27.27 -10.45 -3.22
C ARG A 644 26.80 -11.32 -4.38
N THR A 645 25.80 -10.84 -5.12
CA THR A 645 25.44 -11.45 -6.40
C THR A 645 26.46 -11.07 -7.47
N ALA A 646 26.49 -11.82 -8.59
CA ALA A 646 27.39 -11.52 -9.70
C ALA A 646 27.20 -10.11 -10.26
N HIS A 647 25.96 -9.61 -10.29
CA HIS A 647 25.64 -8.27 -10.76
C HIS A 647 26.13 -7.18 -9.79
N ASP A 648 25.90 -7.33 -8.48
CA ASP A 648 26.42 -6.36 -7.50
C ASP A 648 27.96 -6.32 -7.52
N GLU A 649 28.60 -7.49 -7.55
CA GLU A 649 30.06 -7.59 -7.55
C GLU A 649 30.67 -7.00 -8.83
N ARG A 650 30.00 -7.15 -9.98
CA ARG A 650 30.45 -6.56 -11.25
C ARG A 650 30.50 -5.03 -11.17
N VAL A 651 29.47 -4.39 -10.63
CA VAL A 651 29.43 -2.93 -10.46
C VAL A 651 30.56 -2.46 -9.55
N LEU A 652 30.79 -3.14 -8.44
CA LEU A 652 31.86 -2.77 -7.51
C LEU A 652 33.26 -3.04 -8.09
N GLU A 653 33.42 -4.09 -8.89
CA GLU A 653 34.67 -4.35 -9.61
C GLU A 653 34.96 -3.24 -10.64
N GLN A 654 33.93 -2.75 -11.35
CA GLN A 654 34.05 -1.60 -12.25
C GLN A 654 34.47 -0.33 -11.50
N LEU A 655 33.92 -0.10 -10.30
CA LEU A 655 34.36 0.98 -9.41
C LEU A 655 35.83 0.81 -9.02
N ARG A 656 36.27 -0.40 -8.65
CA ARG A 656 37.68 -0.69 -8.32
C ARG A 656 38.60 -0.42 -9.50
N SER A 657 38.25 -0.90 -10.69
CA SER A 657 39.09 -0.84 -11.88
C SER A 657 39.03 0.50 -12.62
N GLY A 658 38.06 1.37 -12.30
CA GLY A 658 37.84 2.61 -13.05
C GLY A 658 37.18 2.40 -14.41
N ASP A 659 36.42 1.32 -14.58
CA ASP A 659 35.75 0.93 -15.83
C ASP A 659 34.20 1.06 -15.76
N GLY A 660 33.49 0.63 -16.80
CA GLY A 660 32.03 0.60 -16.90
C GLY A 660 31.47 1.69 -17.82
N SER A 661 30.17 1.64 -18.09
CA SER A 661 29.43 2.59 -18.94
C SER A 661 27.99 2.69 -18.46
N TYR A 662 27.23 3.62 -19.02
CA TYR A 662 25.77 3.54 -18.94
C TYR A 662 25.28 2.35 -19.75
N ILE A 663 24.10 1.84 -19.40
CA ILE A 663 23.42 0.74 -20.07
C ILE A 663 22.00 1.18 -20.38
N ASP A 664 21.44 0.63 -21.44
CA ASP A 664 20.09 0.94 -21.94
C ASP A 664 19.12 -0.22 -21.63
N SER A 665 19.67 -1.42 -21.37
CA SER A 665 18.89 -2.57 -20.89
C SER A 665 19.71 -3.44 -19.94
N GLN A 666 19.04 -4.10 -18.99
CA GLN A 666 19.65 -5.13 -18.14
C GLN A 666 20.27 -6.28 -18.97
N GLU A 667 19.80 -6.50 -20.20
CA GLU A 667 20.33 -7.55 -21.10
C GLU A 667 21.80 -7.32 -21.47
N GLU A 668 22.27 -6.07 -21.47
CA GLU A 668 23.68 -5.73 -21.74
C GLU A 668 24.63 -6.23 -20.65
N VAL A 669 24.09 -6.48 -19.46
CA VAL A 669 24.84 -6.91 -18.27
C VAL A 669 24.42 -8.29 -17.77
N GLY A 670 23.79 -9.09 -18.64
CA GLY A 670 23.48 -10.50 -18.41
C GLY A 670 22.04 -10.81 -18.02
N GLY A 671 21.15 -9.82 -18.08
CA GLY A 671 19.72 -9.99 -17.87
C GLY A 671 19.33 -10.23 -16.41
N TYR A 672 18.04 -10.50 -16.19
CA TYR A 672 17.51 -10.81 -14.87
C TYR A 672 18.17 -12.07 -14.27
N PRO A 673 18.58 -12.02 -12.98
CA PRO A 673 19.39 -13.07 -12.40
C PRO A 673 18.59 -14.34 -12.09
N GLY A 674 19.06 -15.51 -12.55
CA GLY A 674 18.54 -16.82 -12.11
C GLY A 674 19.06 -17.23 -10.73
N LEU A 675 18.60 -16.61 -9.64
CA LEU A 675 19.10 -16.90 -8.28
C LEU A 675 18.53 -18.20 -7.68
N LYS A 676 19.39 -18.96 -6.99
CA LYS A 676 19.00 -20.22 -6.36
C LYS A 676 17.99 -20.00 -5.21
N VAL A 677 16.89 -20.75 -5.27
CA VAL A 677 15.95 -20.88 -4.16
C VAL A 677 16.49 -21.87 -3.13
N ASN A 678 16.87 -21.36 -1.95
CA ASN A 678 17.23 -22.16 -0.79
C ASN A 678 16.19 -21.91 0.30
N ARG A 679 15.85 -22.96 1.06
CA ARG A 679 14.93 -22.85 2.20
C ARG A 679 15.63 -23.21 3.50
N ARG A 680 15.35 -22.45 4.55
CA ARG A 680 15.85 -22.68 5.91
C ARG A 680 14.79 -22.23 6.91
N ARG A 681 14.39 -23.14 7.79
CA ARG A 681 13.56 -22.79 8.95
C ARG A 681 14.26 -21.75 9.82
N LEU A 682 13.54 -20.69 10.17
CA LEU A 682 13.98 -19.64 11.08
C LEU A 682 13.32 -19.81 12.44
N ASP A 683 14.14 -19.90 13.49
CA ASP A 683 13.65 -19.82 14.86
C ASP A 683 13.95 -18.41 15.40
N VAL A 684 12.94 -17.54 15.30
CA VAL A 684 12.99 -16.18 15.85
C VAL A 684 12.82 -16.26 17.37
N PRO A 685 13.70 -15.64 18.18
CA PRO A 685 13.63 -15.75 19.62
C PRO A 685 12.38 -15.07 20.17
N GLN A 686 11.88 -15.57 21.30
CA GLN A 686 10.74 -14.97 22.00
C GLN A 686 11.14 -13.73 22.83
N ASN A 687 12.44 -13.47 23.01
CA ASN A 687 12.94 -12.28 23.69
C ASN A 687 14.21 -11.77 22.98
N GLY A 688 14.43 -10.46 22.96
CA GLY A 688 15.59 -9.83 22.33
C GLY A 688 15.52 -9.84 20.80
N THR A 689 14.33 -9.62 20.22
CA THR A 689 14.10 -9.62 18.76
C THR A 689 15.00 -8.63 18.03
N HIS A 690 15.14 -7.39 18.55
CA HIS A 690 16.07 -6.40 18.00
C HIS A 690 17.52 -6.91 17.97
N ALA A 691 18.01 -7.43 19.10
CA ALA A 691 19.37 -7.97 19.20
C ALA A 691 19.63 -9.05 18.15
N TRP A 692 18.63 -9.91 17.94
CA TRP A 692 18.69 -10.99 16.95
C TRP A 692 18.69 -10.47 15.51
N LEU A 693 17.85 -9.49 15.18
CA LEU A 693 17.85 -8.86 13.84
C LEU A 693 19.19 -8.20 13.54
N ARG A 694 19.76 -7.49 14.51
CA ARG A 694 21.06 -6.83 14.38
C ARG A 694 22.21 -7.82 14.22
N ALA A 695 22.17 -8.94 14.94
CA ALA A 695 23.10 -10.04 14.70
C ALA A 695 22.93 -10.69 13.32
N LYS A 696 21.70 -10.76 12.80
CA LYS A 696 21.43 -11.28 11.44
C LYS A 696 21.93 -10.34 10.35
N ALA A 697 21.82 -9.02 10.54
CA ALA A 697 22.37 -8.01 9.63
C ALA A 697 23.90 -8.17 9.58
N ARG A 698 24.56 -8.19 10.74
CA ARG A 698 26.01 -8.40 10.84
C ARG A 698 26.53 -9.72 10.27
N ASP A 699 25.69 -10.76 10.17
CA ASP A 699 26.07 -12.03 9.54
C ASP A 699 26.17 -11.92 8.00
N VAL A 700 25.56 -10.89 7.40
CA VAL A 700 25.46 -10.71 5.94
C VAL A 700 26.13 -9.44 5.42
N GLU A 701 26.49 -8.54 6.33
CA GLU A 701 27.41 -7.41 6.15
C GLU A 701 28.86 -7.89 5.96
#